data_AF-A0A2J8AHF8-F1
#
_entry.id   AF-A0A2J8AHF8-F1
#
_cell.length_a   1.000
_cell.length_b   1.000
_cell.length_c   1.000
_cell.angle_alpha   90.00
_cell.angle_beta   90.00
_cell.angle_gamma   90.00
#
_symmetry.space_group_name_H-M   'P 1'
#
loop_
_entity.id
_entity.type
_entity.pdbx_description
1 polymer ?
#
loop_
_entity_poly.entity_id
_entity_poly.type
_entity_poly.pdbx_seq_one_letter_code
_entity_poly.pdbx_strand_id
1 'polypeptide(L)'
;MAEGDDLALLEDVTSSEAFKVLNELLSSGKVSADRADTAKHKYTALHGALVGALQAEKDLLDQAKALKRRKEEQEQALAGSGGVSAISGVDDIDQLREDVEAAIGEAALAQERQQLLQLEVTDLQRQRNELGSRMEELAAEHAVALQPVIVAARSEAAALMEDVEEERRRVDAAKSELADNLFVELKNESDHLNRRQREKELMLRQYRLADQQLKDARDVLPNLKFQVEQLHRDVNTLETKRKTQSRELTEVKRELDIQMAAFLHEESGGKDKVSLFQLTYKQVAALEAELAALKREESDRNLILRDLGSQRDRVALSIAQKLSKVKEVHMTSRIKEVELAELKKIRKEVGRRIRDFEKLYDLVKNQRNKFVNLIQTRPARLLGMVFRDKQSVVDEQISEVDKLNAIINGCEKEMLRLKKQYELVIEARNYTGIMLIDRNDELCVLYEKSNIQGEVIKGGQLELMRRDDEARLLRLEVGELDRSLGVTRRLVPSVPLLDTDVASLQKSLFEARREAEALSLALENPSNQSRWRLLEGKIPDREELSAKIQALEERLNDKKEQLLEKELILEEITSLSNKLRMQAAEGRADTLELAQRVNEYQSELRAVTRKIMATVSELSMYQASALKLGAEREELESALSVASQRLEAGEPPTGDAEREWYRMERERKTVGSLAEDRRAISAAMDARVSEVQSTADPRPNAYIPENLGIPKPYGGFSPFKPQEPGSTMRHIRKPQPKEVVI
;
A
#
# COMPACT_ATOMS: atom_id res chain seq x y z
N MET A 1 50.50 49.95 59.66
CA MET A 1 49.93 48.76 60.33
C MET A 1 48.76 48.30 59.48
N ALA A 2 48.63 46.99 59.24
CA ALA A 2 47.69 46.33 58.28
C ALA A 2 48.23 45.97 56.87
N GLU A 3 49.49 45.53 56.76
CA GLU A 3 50.04 44.83 55.56
C GLU A 3 50.92 43.62 55.98
N GLY A 4 50.70 43.09 57.19
CA GLY A 4 51.63 42.14 57.83
C GLY A 4 51.31 40.65 57.65
N ASP A 5 50.03 40.31 57.43
CA ASP A 5 49.52 38.93 57.51
C ASP A 5 49.19 38.28 56.14
N ASP A 6 49.16 39.04 55.04
CA ASP A 6 48.65 38.53 53.75
C ASP A 6 49.58 37.49 53.09
N LEU A 7 50.88 37.46 53.41
CA LEU A 7 51.77 36.39 52.91
C LEU A 7 51.46 35.02 53.54
N ALA A 8 50.98 34.97 54.80
CA ALA A 8 50.67 33.70 55.45
C ALA A 8 49.42 33.02 54.86
N LEU A 9 48.50 33.83 54.30
CA LEU A 9 47.32 33.34 53.56
C LEU A 9 47.67 32.81 52.16
N LEU A 10 48.86 33.13 51.63
CA LEU A 10 49.33 32.68 50.32
C LEU A 10 50.08 31.34 50.37
N GLU A 11 50.34 30.74 51.54
CA GLU A 11 51.05 29.45 51.62
C GLU A 11 50.14 28.23 51.36
N ASP A 12 48.83 28.30 51.67
CA ASP A 12 47.89 27.19 51.44
C ASP A 12 47.24 27.22 50.05
N VAL A 13 47.95 26.64 49.09
CA VAL A 13 47.51 26.45 47.69
C VAL A 13 46.19 25.68 47.58
N THR A 14 45.84 24.83 48.54
CA THR A 14 44.63 23.97 48.46
C THR A 14 43.34 24.77 48.65
N SER A 15 43.44 25.93 49.30
CA SER A 15 42.33 26.88 49.49
C SER A 15 42.01 27.74 48.25
N SER A 16 42.90 27.76 47.25
CA SER A 16 42.80 28.60 46.05
C SER A 16 41.54 28.31 45.21
N GLU A 17 40.98 29.36 44.61
CA GLU A 17 39.87 29.24 43.65
C GLU A 17 40.19 28.32 42.47
N ALA A 18 41.44 28.29 42.01
CA ALA A 18 41.86 27.38 40.94
C ALA A 18 41.69 25.89 41.32
N PHE A 19 42.00 25.53 42.57
CA PHE A 19 41.78 24.18 43.09
C PHE A 19 40.30 23.86 43.28
N LYS A 20 39.48 24.84 43.70
CA LYS A 20 38.02 24.69 43.81
C LYS A 20 37.39 24.43 42.44
N VAL A 21 37.70 25.23 41.43
CA VAL A 21 37.20 25.07 40.05
C VAL A 21 37.66 23.74 39.43
N LEU A 22 38.91 23.32 39.64
CA LEU A 22 39.39 22.01 39.16
C LEU A 22 38.66 20.84 39.84
N ASN A 23 38.28 20.96 41.11
CA ASN A 23 37.48 19.95 41.81
C ASN A 23 36.01 19.93 41.33
N GLU A 24 35.42 21.08 40.98
CA GLU A 24 34.08 21.14 40.37
C GLU A 24 34.05 20.57 38.94
N LEU A 25 35.12 20.79 38.15
CA LEU A 25 35.25 20.22 36.81
C LEU A 25 35.49 18.70 36.84
N LEU A 26 36.12 18.20 37.90
CA LEU A 26 36.25 16.76 38.18
C LEU A 26 34.90 16.16 38.61
N SER A 27 34.19 16.78 39.57
CA SER A 27 32.90 16.26 40.07
C SER A 27 31.77 16.33 39.05
N SER A 28 31.82 17.29 38.11
CA SER A 28 30.93 17.37 36.96
C SER A 28 31.33 16.47 35.78
N GLY A 29 32.39 15.66 35.91
CA GLY A 29 32.82 14.68 34.91
C GLY A 29 33.39 15.26 33.61
N LYS A 30 33.66 16.58 33.57
CA LYS A 30 34.18 17.28 32.39
C LYS A 30 35.70 17.10 32.19
N VAL A 31 36.42 16.71 33.24
CA VAL A 31 37.86 16.47 33.24
C VAL A 31 38.14 15.14 33.96
N SER A 32 39.03 14.31 33.41
CA SER A 32 39.45 13.05 34.05
C SER A 32 40.36 13.31 35.25
N ALA A 33 40.40 12.37 36.22
CA ALA A 33 41.22 12.47 37.42
C ALA A 33 42.68 12.83 37.11
N ASP A 34 43.34 12.07 36.24
CA ASP A 34 44.75 12.28 35.86
C ASP A 34 45.01 13.68 35.27
N ARG A 35 44.04 14.25 34.54
CA ARG A 35 44.13 15.60 33.96
C ARG A 35 43.87 16.69 35.01
N ALA A 36 42.95 16.46 35.94
CA ALA A 36 42.73 17.38 37.05
C ALA A 36 43.96 17.41 37.97
N ASP A 37 44.59 16.27 38.24
CA ASP A 37 45.73 16.17 39.16
C ASP A 37 47.03 16.69 38.53
N THR A 38 47.27 16.47 37.23
CA THR A 38 48.38 17.14 36.51
C THR A 38 48.17 18.65 36.39
N ALA A 39 46.94 19.13 36.24
CA ALA A 39 46.64 20.57 36.27
C ALA A 39 46.88 21.19 37.65
N LYS A 40 46.43 20.52 38.73
CA LYS A 40 46.72 20.88 40.12
C LYS A 40 48.23 20.96 40.38
N HIS A 41 49.00 19.95 39.98
CA HIS A 41 50.46 19.92 40.18
C HIS A 41 51.16 21.09 39.47
N LYS A 42 50.77 21.42 38.23
CA LYS A 42 51.30 22.58 37.50
C LYS A 42 50.95 23.91 38.20
N TYR A 43 49.74 24.03 38.73
CA TYR A 43 49.33 25.22 39.48
C TYR A 43 50.14 25.37 40.78
N THR A 44 50.33 24.28 41.54
CA THR A 44 51.17 24.30 42.76
C THR A 44 52.61 24.71 42.47
N ALA A 45 53.20 24.22 41.37
CA ALA A 45 54.57 24.60 40.97
C ALA A 45 54.67 26.10 40.60
N LEU A 46 53.71 26.64 39.84
CA LEU A 46 53.67 28.06 39.50
C LEU A 46 53.44 28.95 40.73
N HIS A 47 52.56 28.53 41.63
CA HIS A 47 52.27 29.26 42.87
C HIS A 47 53.49 29.28 43.80
N GLY A 48 54.22 28.17 43.94
CA GLY A 48 55.48 28.13 44.68
C GLY A 48 56.56 29.03 44.10
N ALA A 49 56.67 29.13 42.77
CA ALA A 49 57.58 30.06 42.11
C ALA A 49 57.21 31.54 42.35
N LEU A 50 55.91 31.85 42.37
CA LEU A 50 55.41 33.20 42.68
C LEU A 50 55.71 33.60 44.14
N VAL A 51 55.43 32.72 45.10
CA VAL A 51 55.75 32.96 46.52
C VAL A 51 57.27 33.14 46.70
N GLY A 52 58.10 32.30 46.08
CA GLY A 52 59.56 32.45 46.10
C GLY A 52 60.05 33.79 45.54
N ALA A 53 59.43 34.30 44.47
CA ALA A 53 59.75 35.61 43.91
C ALA A 53 59.37 36.76 44.87
N LEU A 54 58.20 36.68 45.52
CA LEU A 54 57.75 37.66 46.51
C LEU A 54 58.63 37.67 47.79
N GLN A 55 59.08 36.50 48.25
CA GLN A 55 60.09 36.40 49.32
C GLN A 55 61.39 37.09 48.92
N ALA A 56 61.91 36.81 47.71
CA ALA A 56 63.16 37.41 47.23
C ALA A 56 63.06 38.94 47.06
N GLU A 57 61.92 39.46 46.60
CA GLU A 57 61.67 40.90 46.51
C GLU A 57 61.66 41.57 47.89
N LYS A 58 61.06 40.92 48.90
CA LYS A 58 61.06 41.38 50.29
C LYS A 58 62.47 41.40 50.89
N ASP A 59 63.26 40.36 50.67
CA ASP A 59 64.66 40.28 51.13
C ASP A 59 65.54 41.37 50.50
N LEU A 60 65.37 41.63 49.20
CA LEU A 60 66.06 42.73 48.49
C LEU A 60 65.64 44.11 49.03
N LEU A 61 64.35 44.29 49.35
CA LEU A 61 63.84 45.53 49.93
C LEU A 61 64.43 45.80 51.32
N ASP A 62 64.59 44.77 52.15
CA ASP A 62 65.19 44.91 53.49
C ASP A 62 66.71 45.09 53.43
N GLN A 63 67.40 44.48 52.46
CA GLN A 63 68.80 44.80 52.16
C GLN A 63 68.98 46.26 51.71
N ALA A 64 68.08 46.79 50.87
CA ALA A 64 68.12 48.19 50.44
C ALA A 64 67.93 49.18 51.62
N LYS A 65 67.02 48.87 52.56
CA LYS A 65 66.83 49.64 53.81
C LYS A 65 68.08 49.60 54.70
N ALA A 66 68.73 48.44 54.81
CA ALA A 66 69.96 48.30 55.60
C ALA A 66 71.12 49.11 55.01
N LEU A 67 71.30 49.08 53.69
CA LEU A 67 72.30 49.91 52.99
C LEU A 67 72.02 51.41 53.15
N LYS A 68 70.75 51.82 53.13
CA LYS A 68 70.36 53.23 53.35
C LYS A 68 70.71 53.72 54.75
N ARG A 69 70.40 52.94 55.80
CA ARG A 69 70.83 53.26 57.18
C ARG A 69 72.35 53.39 57.31
N ARG A 70 73.10 52.46 56.70
CA ARG A 70 74.57 52.46 56.75
C ARG A 70 75.18 53.70 56.09
N LYS A 71 74.52 54.25 55.06
CA LYS A 71 74.89 55.54 54.44
C LYS A 71 74.58 56.72 55.38
N GLU A 72 73.40 56.74 55.99
CA GLU A 72 72.98 57.79 56.94
C GLU A 72 73.89 57.83 58.19
N GLU A 73 74.34 56.67 58.68
CA GLU A 73 75.32 56.54 59.77
C GLU A 73 76.71 57.11 59.39
N GLN A 74 77.16 56.86 58.16
CA GLN A 74 78.44 57.41 57.66
C GLN A 74 78.37 58.93 57.45
N GLU A 75 77.24 59.45 56.95
CA GLU A 75 77.03 60.89 56.78
C GLU A 75 76.97 61.63 58.12
N GLN A 76 76.42 61.01 59.18
CA GLN A 76 76.44 61.57 60.53
C GLN A 76 77.85 61.56 61.16
N ALA A 77 78.67 60.54 60.89
CA ALA A 77 80.04 60.48 61.40
C ALA A 77 80.95 61.58 60.81
N LEU A 78 80.76 61.95 59.54
CA LEU A 78 81.51 63.02 58.87
C LEU A 78 81.06 64.45 59.24
N ALA A 79 79.85 64.62 59.79
CA ALA A 79 79.35 65.91 60.25
C ALA A 79 79.78 66.29 61.69
N GLY A 80 80.46 65.39 62.41
CA GLY A 80 80.65 65.49 63.86
C GLY A 80 81.93 66.18 64.37
N SER A 81 82.92 66.48 63.52
CA SER A 81 84.23 67.01 63.95
C SER A 81 84.64 68.29 63.20
N GLY A 82 84.08 69.42 63.61
CA GLY A 82 84.49 70.74 63.14
C GLY A 82 84.19 71.83 64.17
N GLY A 83 85.18 72.19 65.00
CA GLY A 83 85.02 73.21 66.03
C GLY A 83 86.12 73.19 67.10
N VAL A 84 87.24 73.84 66.82
CA VAL A 84 88.31 74.15 67.79
C VAL A 84 88.12 75.58 68.33
N SER A 85 88.70 75.85 69.51
CA SER A 85 89.01 77.17 70.14
C SER A 85 88.13 77.48 71.38
N ALA A 86 88.66 77.84 72.56
CA ALA A 86 90.06 78.07 72.97
C ALA A 86 90.28 77.84 74.49
N ILE A 87 91.58 77.95 74.88
CA ILE A 87 92.24 78.02 76.21
C ILE A 87 93.04 76.73 76.52
N SER A 88 94.38 76.76 76.63
CA SER A 88 95.34 77.86 76.33
C SER A 88 96.80 77.39 76.17
N GLY A 89 97.48 77.87 75.13
CA GLY A 89 98.90 77.70 74.80
C GLY A 89 99.21 78.47 73.51
N VAL A 90 100.38 79.10 73.37
CA VAL A 90 100.64 80.09 72.30
C VAL A 90 101.49 79.56 71.14
N ASP A 91 102.25 78.47 71.34
CA ASP A 91 103.17 77.94 70.32
C ASP A 91 102.48 77.21 69.16
N ASP A 92 101.21 76.80 69.33
CA ASP A 92 100.45 76.04 68.31
C ASP A 92 99.92 76.91 67.15
N ILE A 93 99.91 78.24 67.29
CA ILE A 93 99.27 79.16 66.32
C ILE A 93 100.08 79.28 65.02
N ASP A 94 101.40 79.27 65.09
CA ASP A 94 102.25 79.44 63.90
C ASP A 94 102.35 78.12 63.11
N GLN A 95 102.38 76.96 63.77
CA GLN A 95 102.32 75.65 63.11
C GLN A 95 100.99 75.45 62.37
N LEU A 96 99.85 75.80 63.00
CA LEU A 96 98.55 75.74 62.34
C LEU A 96 98.39 76.74 61.18
N ARG A 97 99.19 77.83 61.13
CA ARG A 97 99.23 78.71 59.95
C ARG A 97 100.01 78.09 58.80
N GLU A 98 101.16 77.49 59.10
CA GLU A 98 102.00 76.79 58.11
C GLU A 98 101.27 75.58 57.52
N ASP A 99 100.60 74.77 58.35
CA ASP A 99 99.76 73.64 57.90
C ASP A 99 98.55 74.09 57.05
N VAL A 100 97.93 75.23 57.37
CA VAL A 100 96.82 75.78 56.57
C VAL A 100 97.31 76.35 55.24
N GLU A 101 98.45 77.03 55.20
CA GLU A 101 99.05 77.50 53.93
C GLU A 101 99.51 76.33 53.05
N ALA A 102 100.08 75.26 53.64
CA ALA A 102 100.40 74.03 52.95
C ALA A 102 99.14 73.34 52.38
N ALA A 103 98.08 73.20 53.17
CA ALA A 103 96.81 72.61 52.72
C ALA A 103 96.11 73.44 51.62
N ILE A 104 96.23 74.78 51.66
CA ILE A 104 95.74 75.66 50.60
C ILE A 104 96.57 75.46 49.31
N GLY A 105 97.89 75.31 49.42
CA GLY A 105 98.78 75.00 48.29
C GLY A 105 98.47 73.65 47.64
N GLU A 106 98.29 72.59 48.45
CA GLU A 106 97.89 71.27 47.94
C GLU A 106 96.49 71.28 47.33
N ALA A 107 95.53 72.00 47.92
CA ALA A 107 94.20 72.18 47.34
C ALA A 107 94.23 72.91 45.99
N ALA A 108 95.09 73.93 45.83
CA ALA A 108 95.28 74.62 44.56
C ALA A 108 95.86 73.69 43.48
N LEU A 109 96.90 72.91 43.82
CA LEU A 109 97.48 71.91 42.91
C LEU A 109 96.48 70.80 42.54
N ALA A 110 95.66 70.35 43.49
CA ALA A 110 94.58 69.41 43.24
C ALA A 110 93.51 70.01 42.30
N GLN A 111 93.20 71.30 42.46
CA GLN A 111 92.23 72.01 41.61
C GLN A 111 92.76 72.24 40.19
N GLU A 112 94.03 72.58 40.00
CA GLU A 112 94.68 72.63 38.68
C GLU A 112 94.67 71.25 38.00
N ARG A 113 95.00 70.19 38.76
CA ARG A 113 94.96 68.81 38.25
C ARG A 113 93.55 68.36 37.89
N GLN A 114 92.54 68.79 38.66
CA GLN A 114 91.13 68.55 38.35
C GLN A 114 90.70 69.28 37.05
N GLN A 115 91.16 70.52 36.83
CA GLN A 115 90.88 71.26 35.60
C GLN A 115 91.51 70.61 34.37
N LEU A 116 92.76 70.13 34.48
CA LEU A 116 93.43 69.38 33.39
C LEU A 116 92.69 68.07 33.06
N LEU A 117 92.29 67.30 34.08
CA LEU A 117 91.50 66.09 33.88
C LEU A 117 90.10 66.38 33.30
N GLN A 118 89.48 67.51 33.64
CA GLN A 118 88.22 67.95 33.03
C GLN A 118 88.39 68.26 31.53
N LEU A 119 89.47 68.95 31.14
CA LEU A 119 89.79 69.19 29.73
C LEU A 119 90.00 67.88 28.96
N GLU A 120 90.80 66.97 29.51
CA GLU A 120 91.05 65.65 28.91
C GLU A 120 89.77 64.81 28.76
N VAL A 121 88.86 64.86 29.75
CA VAL A 121 87.52 64.25 29.65
C VAL A 121 86.69 64.90 28.55
N THR A 122 86.72 66.22 28.37
CA THR A 122 85.98 66.88 27.28
C THR A 122 86.52 66.53 25.89
N ASP A 123 87.84 66.40 25.74
CA ASP A 123 88.46 65.98 24.48
C ASP A 123 88.15 64.51 24.15
N LEU A 124 88.20 63.61 25.14
CA LEU A 124 87.81 62.21 24.96
C LEU A 124 86.31 62.05 24.65
N GLN A 125 85.45 62.86 25.29
CA GLN A 125 84.02 62.90 24.96
C GLN A 125 83.78 63.37 23.53
N ARG A 126 84.53 64.38 23.07
CA ARG A 126 84.47 64.86 21.69
C ARG A 126 84.92 63.77 20.70
N GLN A 127 86.07 63.13 20.93
CA GLN A 127 86.55 62.03 20.08
C GLN A 127 85.57 60.86 20.02
N ARG A 128 84.97 60.48 21.16
CA ARG A 128 83.90 59.47 21.21
C ARG A 128 82.69 59.87 20.35
N ASN A 129 82.28 61.13 20.40
CA ASN A 129 81.13 61.62 19.62
C ASN A 129 81.45 61.68 18.11
N GLU A 130 82.67 62.11 17.73
CA GLU A 130 83.13 62.09 16.33
C GLU A 130 83.23 60.65 15.76
N LEU A 131 83.68 59.68 16.57
CA LEU A 131 83.67 58.27 16.20
C LEU A 131 82.25 57.67 16.14
N GLY A 132 81.36 58.07 17.05
CA GLY A 132 79.95 57.68 17.01
C GLY A 132 79.25 58.14 15.73
N SER A 133 79.43 59.41 15.34
CA SER A 133 78.89 59.96 14.09
C SER A 133 79.39 59.19 12.87
N ARG A 134 80.68 58.85 12.81
CA ARG A 134 81.25 58.04 11.71
C ARG A 134 80.71 56.61 11.67
N MET A 135 80.45 56.00 12.83
CA MET A 135 79.81 54.68 12.90
C MET A 135 78.36 54.73 12.40
N GLU A 136 77.61 55.78 12.70
CA GLU A 136 76.25 56.00 12.19
C GLU A 136 76.22 56.28 10.69
N GLU A 137 77.15 57.10 10.17
CA GLU A 137 77.33 57.34 8.74
C GLU A 137 77.65 56.04 7.97
N LEU A 138 78.64 55.26 8.42
CA LEU A 138 78.97 53.97 7.81
C LEU A 138 77.80 52.97 7.90
N ALA A 139 77.07 52.93 9.02
CA ALA A 139 75.88 52.09 9.15
C ALA A 139 74.78 52.50 8.17
N ALA A 140 74.58 53.81 7.94
CA ALA A 140 73.63 54.33 6.96
C ALA A 140 74.06 54.00 5.52
N GLU A 141 75.34 54.15 5.17
CA GLU A 141 75.88 53.77 3.86
C GLU A 141 75.70 52.26 3.59
N HIS A 142 76.03 51.40 4.57
CA HIS A 142 75.81 49.97 4.48
C HIS A 142 74.32 49.60 4.38
N ALA A 143 73.43 50.29 5.10
CA ALA A 143 71.99 50.08 4.99
C ALA A 143 71.46 50.44 3.59
N VAL A 144 71.90 51.57 3.02
CA VAL A 144 71.55 51.99 1.64
C VAL A 144 72.10 51.00 0.61
N ALA A 145 73.32 50.49 0.78
CA ALA A 145 73.92 49.50 -0.12
C ALA A 145 73.23 48.13 -0.06
N LEU A 146 72.73 47.71 1.10
CA LEU A 146 71.99 46.46 1.28
C LEU A 146 70.53 46.56 0.83
N GLN A 147 69.93 47.75 0.86
CA GLN A 147 68.53 47.97 0.48
C GLN A 147 68.12 47.39 -0.89
N PRO A 148 68.86 47.59 -2.02
CA PRO A 148 68.50 46.97 -3.30
C PRO A 148 68.60 45.44 -3.28
N VAL A 149 69.54 44.86 -2.54
CA VAL A 149 69.68 43.41 -2.38
C VAL A 149 68.50 42.83 -1.58
N ILE A 150 68.08 43.52 -0.52
CA ILE A 150 66.90 43.15 0.28
C ILE A 150 65.62 43.27 -0.56
N VAL A 151 65.48 44.29 -1.40
CA VAL A 151 64.33 44.44 -2.32
C VAL A 151 64.32 43.35 -3.38
N ALA A 152 65.46 43.03 -3.99
CA ALA A 152 65.58 41.93 -4.94
C ALA A 152 65.19 40.58 -4.30
N ALA A 153 65.80 40.24 -3.16
CA ALA A 153 65.49 39.01 -2.42
C ALA A 153 64.01 38.93 -1.97
N ARG A 154 63.38 40.06 -1.62
CA ARG A 154 61.94 40.12 -1.33
C ARG A 154 61.08 39.89 -2.57
N SER A 155 61.46 40.43 -3.73
CA SER A 155 60.73 40.19 -4.98
C SER A 155 60.86 38.74 -5.46
N GLU A 156 62.04 38.14 -5.29
CA GLU A 156 62.31 36.75 -5.65
C GLU A 156 61.59 35.79 -4.70
N ALA A 157 61.56 36.08 -3.39
CA ALA A 157 60.74 35.36 -2.43
C ALA A 157 59.23 35.51 -2.68
N ALA A 158 58.76 36.67 -3.16
CA ALA A 158 57.37 36.87 -3.53
C ALA A 158 56.97 36.04 -4.76
N ALA A 159 57.80 36.03 -5.81
CA ALA A 159 57.59 35.20 -7.00
C ALA A 159 57.56 33.70 -6.64
N LEU A 160 58.52 33.23 -5.83
CA LEU A 160 58.54 31.84 -5.35
C LEU A 160 57.33 31.48 -4.47
N MET A 161 56.76 32.42 -3.73
CA MET A 161 55.51 32.19 -3.00
C MET A 161 54.30 32.10 -3.95
N GLU A 162 54.25 32.91 -5.00
CA GLU A 162 53.20 32.85 -6.02
C GLU A 162 53.25 31.52 -6.82
N ASP A 163 54.45 31.07 -7.23
CA ASP A 163 54.66 29.76 -7.85
C ASP A 163 54.19 28.60 -6.94
N VAL A 164 54.50 28.68 -5.63
CA VAL A 164 54.07 27.68 -4.64
C VAL A 164 52.55 27.73 -4.39
N GLU A 165 51.91 28.89 -4.49
CA GLU A 165 50.45 29.00 -4.45
C GLU A 165 49.79 28.44 -5.72
N GLU A 166 50.36 28.67 -6.91
CA GLU A 166 49.87 28.06 -8.15
C GLU A 166 49.97 26.53 -8.10
N GLU A 167 51.11 25.97 -7.70
CA GLU A 167 51.27 24.52 -7.57
C GLU A 167 50.36 23.93 -6.47
N ARG A 168 50.12 24.64 -5.37
CA ARG A 168 49.09 24.24 -4.39
C ARG A 168 47.70 24.20 -5.01
N ARG A 169 47.31 25.22 -5.78
CA ARG A 169 46.01 25.26 -6.48
C ARG A 169 45.88 24.12 -7.50
N ARG A 170 46.96 23.79 -8.24
CA ARG A 170 47.00 22.63 -9.17
C ARG A 170 46.84 21.31 -8.42
N VAL A 171 47.56 21.13 -7.32
CA VAL A 171 47.49 19.92 -6.48
C VAL A 171 46.10 19.76 -5.85
N ASP A 172 45.48 20.83 -5.37
CA ASP A 172 44.14 20.77 -4.76
C ASP A 172 43.03 20.57 -5.80
N ALA A 173 43.17 21.13 -7.01
CA ALA A 173 42.30 20.80 -8.15
C ALA A 173 42.41 19.32 -8.54
N ALA A 174 43.64 18.80 -8.70
CA ALA A 174 43.87 17.38 -9.01
C ALA A 174 43.36 16.43 -7.91
N LYS A 175 43.45 16.82 -6.64
CA LYS A 175 42.82 16.07 -5.52
C LYS A 175 41.30 16.07 -5.61
N SER A 176 40.68 17.20 -5.98
CA SER A 176 39.22 17.29 -6.15
C SER A 176 38.77 16.38 -7.29
N GLU A 177 39.40 16.47 -8.46
CA GLU A 177 39.09 15.60 -9.60
C GLU A 177 39.27 14.11 -9.27
N LEU A 178 40.35 13.75 -8.55
CA LEU A 178 40.56 12.38 -8.10
C LEU A 178 39.47 11.94 -7.11
N ALA A 179 39.06 12.80 -6.17
CA ALA A 179 38.02 12.50 -5.19
C ALA A 179 36.63 12.35 -5.84
N ASP A 180 36.30 13.19 -6.81
CA ASP A 180 35.04 13.11 -7.56
C ASP A 180 34.99 11.83 -8.42
N ASN A 181 36.08 11.49 -9.10
CA ASN A 181 36.20 10.22 -9.84
C ASN A 181 36.07 9.01 -8.91
N LEU A 182 36.78 8.99 -7.78
CA LEU A 182 36.71 7.89 -6.81
C LEU A 182 35.30 7.77 -6.20
N PHE A 183 34.61 8.89 -5.98
CA PHE A 183 33.22 8.91 -5.49
C PHE A 183 32.25 8.32 -6.52
N VAL A 184 32.43 8.61 -7.81
CA VAL A 184 31.64 8.01 -8.89
C VAL A 184 31.91 6.50 -9.00
N GLU A 185 33.17 6.06 -8.89
CA GLU A 185 33.53 4.64 -8.87
C GLU A 185 32.91 3.90 -7.68
N LEU A 186 33.11 4.39 -6.44
CA LEU A 186 32.51 3.84 -5.22
C LEU A 186 30.97 3.76 -5.30
N LYS A 187 30.33 4.77 -5.92
CA LYS A 187 28.88 4.77 -6.13
C LYS A 187 28.44 3.71 -7.14
N ASN A 188 29.17 3.57 -8.25
CA ASN A 188 28.92 2.53 -9.25
C ASN A 188 29.11 1.11 -8.67
N GLU A 189 30.15 0.89 -7.86
CA GLU A 189 30.37 -0.38 -7.15
C GLU A 189 29.27 -0.66 -6.11
N SER A 190 28.87 0.35 -5.34
CA SER A 190 27.76 0.25 -4.38
C SER A 190 26.45 -0.13 -5.08
N ASP A 191 26.13 0.53 -6.19
CA ASP A 191 24.94 0.20 -7.00
C ASP A 191 25.04 -1.20 -7.63
N HIS A 192 26.22 -1.64 -8.04
CA HIS A 192 26.45 -3.02 -8.50
C HIS A 192 26.25 -4.06 -7.39
N LEU A 193 26.76 -3.81 -6.18
CA LEU A 193 26.55 -4.65 -5.01
C LEU A 193 25.07 -4.71 -4.61
N ASN A 194 24.38 -3.57 -4.63
CA ASN A 194 22.94 -3.48 -4.36
C ASN A 194 22.10 -4.26 -5.39
N ARG A 195 22.47 -4.21 -6.68
CA ARG A 195 21.82 -5.03 -7.73
C ARG A 195 22.04 -6.53 -7.46
N ARG A 196 23.28 -6.96 -7.19
CA ARG A 196 23.59 -8.36 -6.87
C ARG A 196 22.94 -8.86 -5.57
N GLN A 197 22.75 -8.01 -4.57
CA GLN A 197 21.98 -8.36 -3.38
C GLN A 197 20.50 -8.60 -3.71
N ARG A 198 19.88 -7.73 -4.51
CA ARG A 198 18.48 -7.89 -4.95
C ARG A 198 18.29 -9.15 -5.82
N GLU A 199 19.21 -9.42 -6.74
CA GLU A 199 19.25 -10.66 -7.53
C GLU A 199 19.36 -11.88 -6.61
N LYS A 200 20.30 -11.88 -5.65
CA LYS A 200 20.46 -12.95 -4.65
C LYS A 200 19.18 -13.17 -3.84
N GLU A 201 18.49 -12.12 -3.41
CA GLU A 201 17.21 -12.23 -2.69
C GLU A 201 16.09 -12.81 -3.55
N LEU A 202 16.01 -12.40 -4.83
CA LEU A 202 15.07 -12.96 -5.81
C LEU A 202 15.31 -14.46 -6.02
N MET A 203 16.56 -14.87 -6.24
CA MET A 203 16.94 -16.27 -6.40
C MET A 203 16.69 -17.07 -5.11
N LEU A 204 16.90 -16.48 -3.93
CA LEU A 204 16.55 -17.10 -2.63
C LEU A 204 15.04 -17.30 -2.46
N ARG A 205 14.20 -16.36 -2.92
CA ARG A 205 12.74 -16.52 -2.91
C ARG A 205 12.28 -17.59 -3.88
N GLN A 206 12.82 -17.61 -5.10
CA GLN A 206 12.54 -18.67 -6.09
C GLN A 206 12.98 -20.06 -5.59
N TYR A 207 14.19 -20.16 -5.00
CA TYR A 207 14.68 -21.40 -4.38
C TYR A 207 13.77 -21.90 -3.26
N ARG A 208 13.31 -21.02 -2.36
CA ARG A 208 12.35 -21.40 -1.30
C ARG A 208 11.02 -21.89 -1.88
N LEU A 209 10.51 -21.24 -2.93
CA LEU A 209 9.28 -21.67 -3.60
C LEU A 209 9.45 -23.05 -4.24
N ALA A 210 10.59 -23.30 -4.88
CA ALA A 210 10.93 -24.60 -5.47
C ALA A 210 11.13 -25.69 -4.40
N ASP A 211 11.80 -25.40 -3.28
CA ASP A 211 11.95 -26.35 -2.16
C ASP A 211 10.61 -26.70 -1.50
N GLN A 212 9.70 -25.72 -1.38
CA GLN A 212 8.32 -25.94 -0.95
C GLN A 212 7.58 -26.89 -1.91
N GLN A 213 7.61 -26.61 -3.21
CA GLN A 213 7.02 -27.47 -4.25
C GLN A 213 7.63 -28.89 -4.26
N LEU A 214 8.92 -29.02 -3.97
CA LEU A 214 9.61 -30.31 -3.89
C LEU A 214 9.20 -31.11 -2.63
N LYS A 215 8.89 -30.43 -1.52
CA LYS A 215 8.28 -31.06 -0.33
C LYS A 215 6.85 -31.50 -0.62
N ASP A 216 6.01 -30.62 -1.16
CA ASP A 216 4.62 -30.93 -1.50
C ASP A 216 4.55 -32.13 -2.47
N ALA A 217 5.42 -32.16 -3.49
CA ALA A 217 5.54 -33.30 -4.40
C ALA A 217 6.06 -34.58 -3.73
N ARG A 218 6.97 -34.47 -2.75
CA ARG A 218 7.46 -35.61 -1.96
C ARG A 218 6.39 -36.18 -1.04
N ASP A 219 5.52 -35.35 -0.48
CA ASP A 219 4.46 -35.77 0.45
C ASP A 219 3.27 -36.42 -0.29
N VAL A 220 3.04 -36.04 -1.56
CA VAL A 220 2.04 -36.68 -2.44
C VAL A 220 2.55 -38.01 -3.06
N LEU A 221 3.88 -38.17 -3.23
CA LEU A 221 4.49 -39.34 -3.87
C LEU A 221 4.10 -40.71 -3.25
N PRO A 222 4.01 -40.89 -1.92
CA PRO A 222 3.60 -42.15 -1.29
C PRO A 222 2.15 -42.53 -1.62
N ASN A 223 1.24 -41.55 -1.65
CA ASN A 223 -0.17 -41.78 -1.98
C ASN A 223 -0.33 -42.20 -3.44
N LEU A 224 0.40 -41.58 -4.37
CA LEU A 224 0.43 -41.99 -5.77
C LEU A 224 1.04 -43.40 -5.94
N LYS A 225 2.13 -43.72 -5.23
CA LYS A 225 2.70 -45.08 -5.21
C LYS A 225 1.71 -46.11 -4.70
N PHE A 226 0.99 -45.81 -3.60
CA PHE A 226 -0.03 -46.70 -3.06
C PHE A 226 -1.19 -46.93 -4.04
N GLN A 227 -1.66 -45.87 -4.72
CA GLN A 227 -2.68 -45.99 -5.78
C GLN A 227 -2.18 -46.83 -6.96
N VAL A 228 -0.93 -46.66 -7.39
CA VAL A 228 -0.32 -47.47 -8.45
C VAL A 228 -0.18 -48.93 -8.03
N GLU A 229 0.22 -49.23 -6.79
CA GLU A 229 0.24 -50.60 -6.28
C GLU A 229 -1.16 -51.21 -6.17
N GLN A 230 -2.15 -50.45 -5.75
CA GLN A 230 -3.54 -50.88 -5.68
C GLN A 230 -4.07 -51.23 -7.08
N LEU A 231 -3.85 -50.36 -8.07
CA LEU A 231 -4.21 -50.62 -9.47
C LEU A 231 -3.47 -51.84 -10.04
N HIS A 232 -2.19 -52.07 -9.70
CA HIS A 232 -1.48 -53.30 -10.08
C HIS A 232 -2.08 -54.55 -9.43
N ARG A 233 -2.49 -54.48 -8.15
CA ARG A 233 -3.21 -55.59 -7.49
C ARG A 233 -4.54 -55.85 -8.20
N ASP A 234 -5.32 -54.81 -8.48
CA ASP A 234 -6.61 -54.93 -9.16
C ASP A 234 -6.45 -55.54 -10.57
N VAL A 235 -5.51 -55.05 -11.38
CA VAL A 235 -5.15 -55.63 -12.69
C VAL A 235 -4.76 -57.09 -12.56
N ASN A 236 -3.93 -57.46 -11.58
CA ASN A 236 -3.56 -58.85 -11.33
C ASN A 236 -4.76 -59.73 -10.94
N THR A 237 -5.73 -59.22 -10.15
CA THR A 237 -6.97 -59.97 -9.86
C THR A 237 -7.90 -60.10 -11.07
N LEU A 238 -7.92 -59.10 -11.96
CA LEU A 238 -8.66 -59.18 -13.22
C LEU A 238 -7.99 -60.15 -14.19
N GLU A 239 -6.65 -60.21 -14.21
CA GLU A 239 -5.92 -61.22 -14.97
C GLU A 239 -6.16 -62.64 -14.47
N THR A 240 -6.18 -62.87 -13.15
CA THR A 240 -6.48 -64.21 -12.62
C THR A 240 -7.91 -64.61 -12.91
N LYS A 241 -8.89 -63.70 -12.76
CA LYS A 241 -10.28 -63.92 -13.19
C LYS A 241 -10.39 -64.20 -14.70
N ARG A 242 -9.65 -63.46 -15.54
CA ARG A 242 -9.59 -63.73 -17.00
C ARG A 242 -8.99 -65.10 -17.29
N LYS A 243 -7.99 -65.54 -16.51
CA LYS A 243 -7.38 -66.87 -16.61
C LYS A 243 -8.32 -67.99 -16.13
N THR A 244 -9.14 -67.79 -15.09
CA THR A 244 -10.15 -68.79 -14.68
C THR A 244 -11.30 -68.86 -15.68
N GLN A 245 -11.86 -67.73 -16.09
CA GLN A 245 -12.89 -67.67 -17.14
C GLN A 245 -12.40 -68.26 -18.47
N SER A 246 -11.12 -68.06 -18.82
CA SER A 246 -10.51 -68.71 -19.99
C SER A 246 -10.34 -70.23 -19.81
N ARG A 247 -10.20 -70.75 -18.59
CA ARG A 247 -10.16 -72.19 -18.31
C ARG A 247 -11.54 -72.81 -18.38
N GLU A 248 -12.53 -72.17 -17.74
CA GLU A 248 -13.95 -72.50 -17.85
C GLU A 248 -14.38 -72.53 -19.33
N LEU A 249 -13.98 -71.54 -20.14
CA LEU A 249 -14.22 -71.52 -21.58
C LEU A 249 -13.52 -72.66 -22.33
N THR A 250 -12.35 -73.14 -21.88
CA THR A 250 -11.71 -74.33 -22.48
C THR A 250 -12.31 -75.65 -22.01
N GLU A 251 -12.93 -75.70 -20.83
CA GLU A 251 -13.68 -76.84 -20.33
C GLU A 251 -15.00 -76.96 -21.06
N VAL A 252 -15.76 -75.87 -21.20
CA VAL A 252 -16.97 -75.80 -22.06
C VAL A 252 -16.63 -76.13 -23.52
N LYS A 253 -15.48 -75.70 -24.04
CA LYS A 253 -15.02 -76.13 -25.38
C LYS A 253 -14.70 -77.63 -25.44
N ARG A 254 -14.11 -78.23 -24.41
CA ARG A 254 -13.90 -79.68 -24.34
C ARG A 254 -15.21 -80.45 -24.23
N GLU A 255 -16.18 -79.95 -23.47
CA GLU A 255 -17.52 -80.53 -23.44
C GLU A 255 -18.19 -80.43 -24.82
N LEU A 256 -18.04 -79.29 -25.50
CA LEU A 256 -18.48 -79.11 -26.89
C LEU A 256 -17.74 -80.04 -27.85
N ASP A 257 -16.44 -80.28 -27.67
CA ASP A 257 -15.63 -81.20 -28.48
C ASP A 257 -16.01 -82.67 -28.22
N ILE A 258 -16.39 -83.03 -26.99
CA ILE A 258 -16.90 -84.36 -26.62
C ILE A 258 -18.31 -84.56 -27.20
N GLN A 259 -19.19 -83.56 -27.10
CA GLN A 259 -20.50 -83.56 -27.75
C GLN A 259 -20.36 -83.60 -29.28
N MET A 260 -19.39 -82.87 -29.85
CA MET A 260 -19.08 -82.89 -31.28
C MET A 260 -18.47 -84.23 -31.70
N ALA A 261 -17.68 -84.90 -30.87
CA ALA A 261 -17.18 -86.25 -31.14
C ALA A 261 -18.29 -87.31 -31.08
N ALA A 262 -19.25 -87.19 -30.15
CA ALA A 262 -20.45 -88.02 -30.11
C ALA A 262 -21.33 -87.80 -31.36
N PHE A 263 -21.53 -86.54 -31.77
CA PHE A 263 -22.29 -86.15 -32.96
C PHE A 263 -21.59 -86.56 -34.27
N LEU A 264 -20.26 -86.45 -34.34
CA LEU A 264 -19.45 -86.88 -35.49
C LEU A 264 -19.36 -88.40 -35.65
N HIS A 265 -19.78 -89.17 -34.64
CA HIS A 265 -19.87 -90.63 -34.76
C HIS A 265 -21.19 -91.09 -35.40
N GLU A 266 -22.19 -90.21 -35.51
CA GLU A 266 -23.54 -90.54 -35.97
C GLU A 266 -23.84 -90.12 -37.42
N GLU A 267 -23.19 -89.07 -37.96
CA GLU A 267 -23.40 -88.64 -39.37
C GLU A 267 -22.12 -88.44 -40.19
N SER A 268 -22.08 -89.05 -41.38
CA SER A 268 -21.00 -88.96 -42.36
C SER A 268 -21.41 -88.12 -43.59
N GLY A 269 -20.71 -87.02 -43.87
CA GLY A 269 -21.15 -86.08 -44.92
C GLY A 269 -20.28 -84.84 -45.16
N GLY A 270 -18.96 -85.00 -45.27
CA GLY A 270 -17.99 -83.89 -45.30
C GLY A 270 -17.91 -83.03 -46.57
N LYS A 271 -19.03 -82.54 -47.16
CA LYS A 271 -19.01 -81.61 -48.31
C LYS A 271 -19.54 -80.20 -48.02
N ASP A 272 -20.52 -80.05 -47.13
CA ASP A 272 -21.16 -78.74 -46.90
C ASP A 272 -20.36 -77.77 -46.04
N LYS A 273 -19.36 -78.26 -45.29
CA LYS A 273 -18.50 -77.42 -44.44
C LYS A 273 -17.51 -76.57 -45.26
N VAL A 274 -17.13 -77.01 -46.46
CA VAL A 274 -16.25 -76.24 -47.36
C VAL A 274 -17.00 -75.10 -48.03
N SER A 275 -18.24 -75.35 -48.47
CA SER A 275 -19.13 -74.29 -48.98
C SER A 275 -19.48 -73.27 -47.89
N LEU A 276 -19.70 -73.72 -46.65
CA LEU A 276 -19.95 -72.80 -45.53
C LEU A 276 -18.76 -71.88 -45.24
N PHE A 277 -17.52 -72.36 -45.31
CA PHE A 277 -16.33 -71.53 -45.10
C PHE A 277 -16.08 -70.52 -46.24
N GLN A 278 -16.42 -70.88 -47.49
CA GLN A 278 -16.41 -69.94 -48.60
C GLN A 278 -17.55 -68.91 -48.51
N LEU A 279 -18.69 -69.29 -47.94
CA LEU A 279 -19.82 -68.39 -47.68
C LEU A 279 -19.46 -67.37 -46.59
N THR A 280 -18.88 -67.80 -45.47
CA THR A 280 -18.49 -66.90 -44.37
C THR A 280 -17.38 -65.93 -44.78
N TYR A 281 -16.41 -66.35 -45.59
CA TYR A 281 -15.39 -65.43 -46.14
C TYR A 281 -16.01 -64.35 -47.05
N LYS A 282 -16.97 -64.72 -47.89
CA LYS A 282 -17.74 -63.75 -48.72
C LYS A 282 -18.63 -62.85 -47.87
N GLN A 283 -19.20 -63.36 -46.77
CA GLN A 283 -19.98 -62.56 -45.82
C GLN A 283 -19.12 -61.53 -45.09
N VAL A 284 -17.89 -61.86 -44.68
CA VAL A 284 -16.96 -60.89 -44.08
C VAL A 284 -16.61 -59.78 -45.09
N ALA A 285 -16.28 -60.11 -46.34
CA ALA A 285 -16.02 -59.11 -47.38
C ALA A 285 -17.25 -58.23 -47.69
N ALA A 286 -18.46 -58.79 -47.63
CA ALA A 286 -19.70 -58.03 -47.77
C ALA A 286 -19.92 -57.08 -46.58
N LEU A 287 -19.70 -57.54 -45.34
CA LEU A 287 -19.81 -56.73 -44.12
C LEU A 287 -18.76 -55.61 -44.06
N GLU A 288 -17.55 -55.82 -44.59
CA GLU A 288 -16.53 -54.78 -44.74
C GLU A 288 -16.94 -53.72 -45.78
N ALA A 289 -17.56 -54.14 -46.88
CA ALA A 289 -18.12 -53.23 -47.88
C ALA A 289 -19.34 -52.44 -47.36
N GLU A 290 -20.20 -53.08 -46.57
CA GLU A 290 -21.33 -52.44 -45.87
C GLU A 290 -20.82 -51.45 -44.81
N LEU A 291 -19.77 -51.78 -44.04
CA LEU A 291 -19.11 -50.84 -43.13
C LEU A 291 -18.52 -49.62 -43.85
N ALA A 292 -17.96 -49.82 -45.04
CA ALA A 292 -17.47 -48.71 -45.88
C ALA A 292 -18.63 -47.86 -46.46
N ALA A 293 -19.78 -48.47 -46.77
CA ALA A 293 -20.98 -47.75 -47.18
C ALA A 293 -21.59 -46.96 -46.01
N LEU A 294 -21.75 -47.58 -44.83
CA LEU A 294 -22.25 -46.96 -43.61
C LEU A 294 -21.39 -45.77 -43.16
N LYS A 295 -20.06 -45.84 -43.32
CA LYS A 295 -19.17 -44.69 -43.07
C LYS A 295 -19.36 -43.54 -44.05
N ARG A 296 -19.73 -43.81 -45.32
CA ARG A 296 -20.11 -42.76 -46.28
C ARG A 296 -21.46 -42.15 -45.93
N GLU A 297 -22.45 -42.99 -45.60
CA GLU A 297 -23.73 -42.49 -45.09
C GLU A 297 -23.57 -41.70 -43.78
N GLU A 298 -22.61 -42.05 -42.92
CA GLU A 298 -22.28 -41.28 -41.72
C GLU A 298 -21.70 -39.90 -42.08
N SER A 299 -20.80 -39.81 -43.07
CA SER A 299 -20.32 -38.50 -43.55
C SER A 299 -21.43 -37.66 -44.19
N ASP A 300 -22.33 -38.28 -44.96
CA ASP A 300 -23.46 -37.59 -45.58
C ASP A 300 -24.50 -37.14 -44.54
N ARG A 301 -24.81 -38.00 -43.56
CA ARG A 301 -25.65 -37.67 -42.39
C ARG A 301 -25.03 -36.56 -41.54
N ASN A 302 -23.70 -36.52 -41.39
CA ASN A 302 -23.01 -35.44 -40.70
C ASN A 302 -23.06 -34.12 -41.47
N LEU A 303 -23.04 -34.15 -42.81
CA LEU A 303 -23.30 -32.97 -43.65
C LEU A 303 -24.75 -32.48 -43.45
N ILE A 304 -25.72 -33.39 -43.50
CA ILE A 304 -27.15 -33.09 -43.28
C ILE A 304 -27.38 -32.57 -41.85
N LEU A 305 -26.71 -33.11 -40.83
CA LEU A 305 -26.78 -32.61 -39.45
C LEU A 305 -26.18 -31.21 -39.31
N ARG A 306 -25.13 -30.87 -40.06
CA ARG A 306 -24.56 -29.51 -40.11
C ARG A 306 -25.53 -28.53 -40.78
N ASP A 307 -26.18 -28.94 -41.86
CA ASP A 307 -27.19 -28.14 -42.54
C ASP A 307 -28.46 -27.96 -41.69
N LEU A 308 -28.96 -29.04 -41.06
CA LEU A 308 -30.05 -29.01 -40.08
C LEU A 308 -29.68 -28.16 -38.85
N GLY A 309 -28.42 -28.16 -38.42
CA GLY A 309 -27.89 -27.24 -37.41
C GLY A 309 -28.04 -25.77 -37.86
N SER A 310 -27.58 -25.45 -39.08
CA SER A 310 -27.73 -24.10 -39.65
C SER A 310 -29.19 -23.68 -39.85
N GLN A 311 -30.09 -24.63 -40.11
CA GLN A 311 -31.53 -24.39 -40.22
C GLN A 311 -32.15 -24.19 -38.83
N ARG A 312 -31.80 -25.03 -37.86
CA ARG A 312 -32.21 -24.91 -36.45
C ARG A 312 -31.80 -23.56 -35.89
N ASP A 313 -30.59 -23.08 -36.16
CA ASP A 313 -30.09 -21.82 -35.61
C ASP A 313 -30.77 -20.61 -36.28
N ARG A 314 -31.03 -20.68 -37.60
CA ARG A 314 -31.90 -19.71 -38.30
C ARG A 314 -33.35 -19.72 -37.77
N VAL A 315 -33.90 -20.89 -37.48
CA VAL A 315 -35.23 -21.05 -36.90
C VAL A 315 -35.26 -20.56 -35.45
N ALA A 316 -34.20 -20.77 -34.65
CA ALA A 316 -34.06 -20.27 -33.29
C ALA A 316 -34.00 -18.73 -33.27
N LEU A 317 -33.27 -18.11 -34.20
CA LEU A 317 -33.29 -16.65 -34.42
C LEU A 317 -34.69 -16.16 -34.82
N SER A 318 -35.39 -16.85 -35.71
CA SER A 318 -36.78 -16.52 -36.09
C SER A 318 -37.76 -16.70 -34.91
N ILE A 319 -37.58 -17.73 -34.09
CA ILE A 319 -38.38 -17.98 -32.87
C ILE A 319 -38.08 -16.91 -31.83
N ALA A 320 -36.83 -16.48 -31.64
CA ALA A 320 -36.48 -15.39 -30.73
C ALA A 320 -37.12 -14.05 -31.17
N GLN A 321 -37.07 -13.72 -32.46
CA GLN A 321 -37.76 -12.56 -33.02
C GLN A 321 -39.28 -12.66 -32.85
N LYS A 322 -39.88 -13.82 -33.13
CA LYS A 322 -41.31 -14.07 -32.92
C LYS A 322 -41.70 -14.03 -31.44
N LEU A 323 -40.86 -14.49 -30.52
CA LEU A 323 -41.08 -14.40 -29.07
C LEU A 323 -41.00 -12.95 -28.58
N SER A 324 -40.11 -12.12 -29.13
CA SER A 324 -40.11 -10.67 -28.87
C SER A 324 -41.42 -10.04 -29.37
N LYS A 325 -41.84 -10.37 -30.59
CA LYS A 325 -43.13 -9.92 -31.17
C LYS A 325 -44.31 -10.39 -30.32
N VAL A 326 -44.29 -11.61 -29.79
CA VAL A 326 -45.31 -12.15 -28.88
C VAL A 326 -45.31 -11.43 -27.54
N LYS A 327 -44.14 -11.01 -27.01
CA LYS A 327 -44.08 -10.16 -25.81
C LYS A 327 -44.68 -8.77 -26.05
N GLU A 328 -44.38 -8.14 -27.19
CA GLU A 328 -45.02 -6.87 -27.60
C GLU A 328 -46.55 -7.03 -27.77
N VAL A 329 -46.99 -8.11 -28.43
CA VAL A 329 -48.41 -8.44 -28.61
C VAL A 329 -49.09 -8.79 -27.28
N HIS A 330 -48.40 -9.44 -26.32
CA HIS A 330 -48.96 -9.68 -24.99
C HIS A 330 -49.05 -8.41 -24.14
N MET A 331 -48.07 -7.51 -24.22
CA MET A 331 -48.14 -6.22 -23.52
C MET A 331 -49.29 -5.36 -24.07
N THR A 332 -49.45 -5.29 -25.39
CA THR A 332 -50.59 -4.62 -26.02
C THR A 332 -51.92 -5.33 -25.78
N SER A 333 -51.97 -6.67 -25.78
CA SER A 333 -53.16 -7.44 -25.37
C SER A 333 -53.55 -7.14 -23.93
N ARG A 334 -52.58 -7.04 -23.01
CA ARG A 334 -52.83 -6.75 -21.60
C ARG A 334 -53.35 -5.33 -21.39
N ILE A 335 -52.90 -4.35 -22.18
CA ILE A 335 -53.49 -3.01 -22.24
C ILE A 335 -54.94 -3.10 -22.75
N LYS A 336 -55.19 -3.80 -23.85
CA LYS A 336 -56.56 -3.99 -24.38
C LYS A 336 -57.48 -4.83 -23.48
N GLU A 337 -56.94 -5.69 -22.63
CA GLU A 337 -57.70 -6.41 -21.61
C GLU A 337 -58.18 -5.49 -20.49
N VAL A 338 -57.37 -4.48 -20.13
CA VAL A 338 -57.78 -3.40 -19.21
C VAL A 338 -58.85 -2.52 -19.86
N GLU A 339 -58.67 -2.07 -21.10
CA GLU A 339 -59.69 -1.33 -21.86
C GLU A 339 -61.00 -2.14 -21.97
N LEU A 340 -60.92 -3.45 -22.26
CA LEU A 340 -62.07 -4.34 -22.30
C LEU A 340 -62.71 -4.56 -20.93
N ALA A 341 -61.96 -4.50 -19.82
CA ALA A 341 -62.52 -4.57 -18.48
C ALA A 341 -63.35 -3.31 -18.17
N GLU A 342 -62.88 -2.13 -18.58
CA GLU A 342 -63.62 -0.87 -18.48
C GLU A 342 -64.88 -0.86 -19.36
N LEU A 343 -64.77 -1.26 -20.63
CA LEU A 343 -65.93 -1.39 -21.53
C LEU A 343 -66.94 -2.45 -21.02
N LYS A 344 -66.48 -3.55 -20.41
CA LYS A 344 -67.36 -4.53 -19.74
C LYS A 344 -68.05 -3.94 -18.50
N LYS A 345 -67.40 -3.04 -17.77
CA LYS A 345 -67.98 -2.31 -16.62
C LYS A 345 -69.10 -1.36 -17.10
N ILE A 346 -68.83 -0.56 -18.13
CA ILE A 346 -69.80 0.33 -18.78
C ILE A 346 -71.00 -0.48 -19.31
N ARG A 347 -70.77 -1.59 -20.02
CA ARG A 347 -71.84 -2.47 -20.51
C ARG A 347 -72.70 -3.07 -19.39
N LYS A 348 -72.10 -3.47 -18.27
CA LYS A 348 -72.84 -3.94 -17.07
C LYS A 348 -73.68 -2.84 -16.43
N GLU A 349 -73.32 -1.58 -16.62
CA GLU A 349 -74.06 -0.42 -16.12
C GLU A 349 -75.22 -0.05 -17.04
N VAL A 350 -74.99 0.04 -18.36
CA VAL A 350 -76.05 0.21 -19.36
C VAL A 350 -77.06 -0.94 -19.29
N GLY A 351 -76.60 -2.18 -19.16
CA GLY A 351 -77.47 -3.34 -18.97
C GLY A 351 -78.20 -3.38 -17.62
N ARG A 352 -77.78 -2.61 -16.60
CA ARG A 352 -78.63 -2.37 -15.41
C ARG A 352 -79.76 -1.41 -15.77
N ARG A 353 -79.44 -0.25 -16.36
CA ARG A 353 -80.43 0.75 -16.82
C ARG A 353 -81.52 0.13 -17.70
N ILE A 354 -81.17 -0.73 -18.67
CA ILE A 354 -82.15 -1.44 -19.53
C ILE A 354 -83.11 -2.32 -18.70
N ARG A 355 -82.61 -3.13 -17.76
CA ARG A 355 -83.47 -3.96 -16.89
C ARG A 355 -84.34 -3.14 -15.95
N ASP A 356 -83.91 -1.95 -15.58
CA ASP A 356 -84.72 -1.04 -14.76
C ASP A 356 -85.84 -0.39 -15.60
N PHE A 357 -85.62 -0.16 -16.91
CA PHE A 357 -86.69 0.17 -17.87
C PHE A 357 -87.63 -1.01 -18.16
N GLU A 358 -87.15 -2.26 -18.26
CA GLU A 358 -88.02 -3.44 -18.42
C GLU A 358 -88.98 -3.60 -17.23
N LYS A 359 -88.50 -3.42 -16.00
CA LYS A 359 -89.36 -3.46 -14.79
C LYS A 359 -90.43 -2.37 -14.79
N LEU A 360 -90.10 -1.17 -15.29
CA LEU A 360 -91.08 -0.09 -15.47
C LEU A 360 -92.15 -0.46 -16.51
N TYR A 361 -91.76 -1.10 -17.61
CA TYR A 361 -92.69 -1.56 -18.65
C TYR A 361 -93.63 -2.68 -18.15
N ASP A 362 -93.10 -3.68 -17.44
CA ASP A 362 -93.92 -4.76 -16.88
C ASP A 362 -94.88 -4.28 -15.77
N LEU A 363 -94.51 -3.24 -15.01
CA LEU A 363 -95.41 -2.63 -14.02
C LEU A 363 -96.66 -2.02 -14.70
N VAL A 364 -96.49 -1.30 -15.81
CA VAL A 364 -97.58 -0.72 -16.61
C VAL A 364 -98.43 -1.82 -17.28
N LYS A 365 -97.79 -2.86 -17.83
CA LYS A 365 -98.46 -4.03 -18.43
C LYS A 365 -99.33 -4.80 -17.41
N ASN A 366 -98.84 -4.96 -16.18
CA ASN A 366 -99.57 -5.66 -15.12
C ASN A 366 -100.74 -4.82 -14.56
N GLN A 367 -100.64 -3.49 -14.57
CA GLN A 367 -101.78 -2.61 -14.28
C GLN A 367 -102.88 -2.76 -15.34
N ARG A 368 -102.53 -2.78 -16.64
CA ARG A 368 -103.50 -3.03 -17.73
C ARG A 368 -104.23 -4.36 -17.57
N ASN A 369 -103.51 -5.44 -17.27
CA ASN A 369 -104.10 -6.78 -17.17
C ASN A 369 -105.01 -6.97 -15.94
N LYS A 370 -104.86 -6.16 -14.88
CA LYS A 370 -105.80 -6.15 -13.74
C LYS A 370 -107.20 -5.64 -14.10
N PHE A 371 -107.32 -4.70 -15.05
CA PHE A 371 -108.62 -4.17 -15.48
C PHE A 371 -109.36 -5.11 -16.46
N VAL A 372 -108.65 -5.98 -17.18
CA VAL A 372 -109.25 -6.92 -18.14
C VAL A 372 -109.86 -8.16 -17.45
N ASN A 373 -109.26 -8.63 -16.36
CA ASN A 373 -109.69 -9.86 -15.68
C ASN A 373 -110.91 -9.69 -14.75
N LEU A 374 -111.56 -8.51 -14.71
CA LEU A 374 -112.71 -8.25 -13.85
C LEU A 374 -114.09 -8.49 -14.51
N ILE A 375 -114.13 -8.81 -15.81
CA ILE A 375 -115.38 -8.71 -16.61
C ILE A 375 -116.03 -10.08 -16.94
N GLN A 376 -115.33 -11.21 -16.82
CA GLN A 376 -115.84 -12.49 -17.32
C GLN A 376 -115.70 -13.67 -16.34
N THR A 377 -116.70 -13.83 -15.47
CA THR A 377 -116.90 -15.04 -14.66
C THR A 377 -118.29 -15.66 -14.86
N ARG A 378 -118.29 -16.85 -15.49
CA ARG A 378 -119.11 -18.03 -15.13
C ARG A 378 -120.63 -18.00 -15.45
N PRO A 379 -121.37 -19.12 -15.28
CA PRO A 379 -121.04 -20.52 -15.65
C PRO A 379 -122.23 -21.32 -16.25
N ALA A 380 -122.00 -22.50 -16.86
CA ALA A 380 -122.91 -23.69 -16.76
C ALA A 380 -122.47 -24.92 -17.61
N ARG A 381 -121.34 -25.58 -17.30
CA ARG A 381 -121.08 -26.98 -17.76
C ARG A 381 -120.08 -27.74 -16.86
N LEU A 382 -119.97 -27.32 -15.61
CA LEU A 382 -118.73 -27.33 -14.83
C LEU A 382 -118.55 -28.54 -13.88
N LEU A 383 -119.08 -29.72 -14.20
CA LEU A 383 -118.91 -30.90 -13.33
C LEU A 383 -118.64 -32.22 -14.07
N GLY A 384 -119.36 -32.50 -15.16
CA GLY A 384 -119.06 -33.65 -16.04
C GLY A 384 -117.82 -33.45 -16.89
N MET A 385 -117.61 -32.23 -17.42
CA MET A 385 -116.36 -31.85 -18.08
C MET A 385 -115.21 -31.82 -17.07
N VAL A 386 -115.39 -31.23 -15.90
CA VAL A 386 -114.30 -31.05 -14.91
C VAL A 386 -113.60 -32.36 -14.49
N PHE A 387 -114.27 -33.51 -14.47
CA PHE A 387 -113.57 -34.77 -14.21
C PHE A 387 -112.79 -35.29 -15.42
N ARG A 388 -113.33 -35.16 -16.63
CA ARG A 388 -112.66 -35.62 -17.87
C ARG A 388 -111.54 -34.66 -18.28
N ASP A 389 -111.73 -33.37 -18.07
CA ASP A 389 -110.72 -32.31 -18.22
C ASP A 389 -109.64 -32.45 -17.14
N LYS A 390 -109.99 -32.72 -15.87
CA LYS A 390 -108.96 -33.00 -14.84
C LYS A 390 -108.18 -34.27 -15.13
N GLN A 391 -108.82 -35.33 -15.63
CA GLN A 391 -108.09 -36.52 -16.06
C GLN A 391 -107.18 -36.19 -17.24
N SER A 392 -107.67 -35.48 -18.26
CA SER A 392 -106.87 -35.02 -19.40
C SER A 392 -105.71 -34.12 -18.96
N VAL A 393 -105.90 -33.24 -17.97
CA VAL A 393 -104.86 -32.36 -17.41
C VAL A 393 -103.88 -33.16 -16.54
N VAL A 394 -104.32 -34.20 -15.84
CA VAL A 394 -103.41 -35.12 -15.12
C VAL A 394 -102.59 -35.94 -16.12
N ASP A 395 -103.19 -36.46 -17.18
CA ASP A 395 -102.50 -37.22 -18.23
C ASP A 395 -101.54 -36.30 -19.03
N GLU A 396 -101.92 -35.04 -19.27
CA GLU A 396 -101.06 -34.00 -19.85
C GLU A 396 -99.91 -33.60 -18.91
N GLN A 397 -100.18 -33.46 -17.61
CA GLN A 397 -99.14 -33.23 -16.58
C GLN A 397 -98.21 -34.43 -16.42
N ILE A 398 -98.70 -35.66 -16.55
CA ILE A 398 -97.84 -36.87 -16.58
C ILE A 398 -96.97 -36.84 -17.83
N SER A 399 -97.53 -36.52 -19.00
CA SER A 399 -96.75 -36.34 -20.24
C SER A 399 -95.72 -35.20 -20.13
N GLU A 400 -96.03 -34.12 -19.42
CA GLU A 400 -95.11 -33.01 -19.17
C GLU A 400 -94.03 -33.36 -18.14
N VAL A 401 -94.36 -34.11 -17.09
CA VAL A 401 -93.41 -34.69 -16.14
C VAL A 401 -92.47 -35.67 -16.86
N ASP A 402 -92.96 -36.51 -17.77
CA ASP A 402 -92.12 -37.41 -18.56
C ASP A 402 -91.19 -36.66 -19.51
N LYS A 403 -91.67 -35.57 -20.15
CA LYS A 403 -90.82 -34.68 -20.96
C LYS A 403 -89.75 -33.98 -20.11
N LEU A 404 -90.12 -33.46 -18.94
CA LEU A 404 -89.20 -32.80 -18.02
C LEU A 404 -88.17 -33.80 -17.46
N ASN A 405 -88.59 -35.02 -17.11
CA ASN A 405 -87.69 -36.10 -16.73
C ASN A 405 -86.74 -36.49 -17.87
N ALA A 406 -87.20 -36.54 -19.12
CA ALA A 406 -86.33 -36.77 -20.27
C ALA A 406 -85.31 -35.64 -20.46
N ILE A 407 -85.71 -34.38 -20.26
CA ILE A 407 -84.81 -33.20 -20.30
C ILE A 407 -83.79 -33.25 -19.15
N ILE A 408 -84.23 -33.54 -17.90
CA ILE A 408 -83.35 -33.68 -16.74
C ILE A 408 -82.32 -34.79 -16.98
N ASN A 409 -82.75 -35.98 -17.41
CA ASN A 409 -81.86 -37.08 -17.79
C ASN A 409 -80.89 -36.71 -18.93
N GLY A 410 -81.31 -35.83 -19.85
CA GLY A 410 -80.45 -35.24 -20.87
C GLY A 410 -79.38 -34.33 -20.26
N CYS A 411 -79.80 -33.35 -19.46
CA CYS A 411 -78.91 -32.41 -18.78
C CYS A 411 -77.93 -33.11 -17.82
N GLU A 412 -78.34 -34.16 -17.12
CA GLU A 412 -77.46 -34.96 -16.27
C GLU A 412 -76.40 -35.72 -17.08
N LYS A 413 -76.78 -36.32 -18.22
CA LYS A 413 -75.83 -36.93 -19.16
C LYS A 413 -74.85 -35.91 -19.72
N GLU A 414 -75.32 -34.72 -20.07
CA GLU A 414 -74.44 -33.63 -20.52
C GLU A 414 -73.52 -33.12 -19.41
N MET A 415 -74.01 -32.97 -18.17
CA MET A 415 -73.21 -32.61 -17.00
C MET A 415 -72.11 -33.64 -16.74
N LEU A 416 -72.43 -34.94 -16.78
CA LEU A 416 -71.45 -36.02 -16.63
C LEU A 416 -70.43 -36.03 -17.77
N ARG A 417 -70.86 -35.77 -19.01
CA ARG A 417 -69.96 -35.62 -20.17
C ARG A 417 -69.02 -34.43 -20.00
N LEU A 418 -69.53 -33.28 -19.57
CA LEU A 418 -68.77 -32.06 -19.36
C LEU A 418 -67.78 -32.22 -18.19
N LYS A 419 -68.17 -32.90 -17.11
CA LYS A 419 -67.28 -33.23 -16.00
C LYS A 419 -66.09 -34.07 -16.45
N LYS A 420 -66.33 -35.16 -17.22
CA LYS A 420 -65.25 -35.98 -17.80
C LYS A 420 -64.35 -35.19 -18.75
N GLN A 421 -64.91 -34.30 -19.57
CA GLN A 421 -64.12 -33.41 -20.42
C GLN A 421 -63.25 -32.45 -19.61
N TYR A 422 -63.77 -31.92 -18.50
CA TYR A 422 -63.03 -31.03 -17.61
C TYR A 422 -61.92 -31.76 -16.85
N GLU A 423 -62.16 -32.99 -16.39
CA GLU A 423 -61.16 -33.87 -15.79
C GLU A 423 -59.99 -34.13 -16.76
N LEU A 424 -60.27 -34.54 -18.00
CA LEU A 424 -59.26 -34.73 -19.05
C LEU A 424 -58.46 -33.46 -19.37
N VAL A 425 -59.12 -32.29 -19.37
CA VAL A 425 -58.44 -31.00 -19.58
C VAL A 425 -57.55 -30.61 -18.38
N ILE A 426 -57.96 -30.93 -17.15
CA ILE A 426 -57.10 -30.76 -15.97
C ILE A 426 -55.88 -31.69 -16.04
N GLU A 427 -56.06 -32.95 -16.41
CA GLU A 427 -54.97 -33.93 -16.55
C GLU A 427 -53.96 -33.47 -17.61
N ALA A 428 -54.44 -33.09 -18.80
CA ALA A 428 -53.59 -32.55 -19.87
C ALA A 428 -52.87 -31.26 -19.44
N ARG A 429 -53.53 -30.35 -18.70
CA ARG A 429 -52.91 -29.14 -18.17
C ARG A 429 -51.84 -29.47 -17.12
N ASN A 430 -52.12 -30.39 -16.21
CA ASN A 430 -51.20 -30.78 -15.13
C ASN A 430 -49.96 -31.48 -15.69
N TYR A 431 -50.14 -32.41 -16.65
CA TYR A 431 -49.05 -33.05 -17.38
C TYR A 431 -48.18 -32.02 -18.11
N THR A 432 -48.80 -31.08 -18.82
CA THR A 432 -48.09 -29.97 -19.47
C THR A 432 -47.34 -29.10 -18.46
N GLY A 433 -47.93 -28.85 -17.28
CA GLY A 433 -47.31 -28.10 -16.20
C GLY A 433 -46.07 -28.79 -15.61
N ILE A 434 -46.11 -30.11 -15.45
CA ILE A 434 -44.96 -30.91 -15.01
C ILE A 434 -43.83 -30.83 -16.06
N MET A 435 -44.12 -31.10 -17.34
CA MET A 435 -43.10 -31.01 -18.40
C MET A 435 -42.50 -29.60 -18.55
N LEU A 436 -43.22 -28.54 -18.20
CA LEU A 436 -42.70 -27.18 -18.18
C LEU A 436 -41.74 -26.93 -17.00
N ILE A 437 -41.97 -27.57 -15.86
CA ILE A 437 -41.05 -27.55 -14.72
C ILE A 437 -39.79 -28.34 -15.08
N ASP A 438 -39.93 -29.58 -15.55
CA ASP A 438 -38.81 -30.44 -15.93
C ASP A 438 -37.88 -29.75 -16.95
N ARG A 439 -38.45 -29.13 -17.99
CA ARG A 439 -37.68 -28.34 -18.98
C ARG A 439 -37.05 -27.07 -18.42
N ASN A 440 -37.65 -26.45 -17.43
CA ASN A 440 -37.07 -25.26 -16.79
C ASN A 440 -35.89 -25.65 -15.89
N ASP A 441 -35.98 -26.80 -15.21
CA ASP A 441 -34.88 -27.38 -14.43
C ASP A 441 -33.73 -27.84 -15.33
N GLU A 442 -34.03 -28.47 -16.49
CA GLU A 442 -33.04 -28.74 -17.55
C GLU A 442 -32.32 -27.46 -18.01
N LEU A 443 -33.05 -26.37 -18.23
CA LEU A 443 -32.47 -25.08 -18.62
C LEU A 443 -31.58 -24.49 -17.51
N CYS A 444 -31.97 -24.57 -16.24
CA CYS A 444 -31.13 -24.14 -15.11
C CYS A 444 -29.80 -24.91 -15.08
N VAL A 445 -29.85 -26.24 -15.18
CA VAL A 445 -28.65 -27.10 -15.23
C VAL A 445 -27.76 -26.76 -16.43
N LEU A 446 -28.35 -26.45 -17.60
CA LEU A 446 -27.60 -26.02 -18.77
C LEU A 446 -26.95 -24.64 -18.60
N TYR A 447 -27.61 -23.69 -17.95
CA TYR A 447 -27.02 -22.39 -17.62
C TYR A 447 -25.86 -22.51 -16.63
N GLU A 448 -26.02 -23.28 -15.56
CA GLU A 448 -24.94 -23.55 -14.60
C GLU A 448 -23.74 -24.22 -15.28
N LYS A 449 -23.99 -25.24 -16.10
CA LYS A 449 -22.94 -25.91 -16.90
C LYS A 449 -22.25 -24.95 -17.87
N SER A 450 -23.00 -24.08 -18.53
CA SER A 450 -22.44 -23.05 -19.42
C SER A 450 -21.60 -22.03 -18.65
N ASN A 451 -21.98 -21.68 -17.42
CA ASN A 451 -21.24 -20.73 -16.60
C ASN A 451 -19.93 -21.34 -16.09
N ILE A 452 -19.97 -22.58 -15.59
CA ILE A 452 -18.78 -23.37 -15.20
C ILE A 452 -17.84 -23.54 -16.40
N GLN A 453 -18.35 -23.88 -17.58
CA GLN A 453 -17.53 -23.97 -18.80
C GLN A 453 -16.91 -22.62 -19.17
N GLY A 454 -17.63 -21.51 -19.00
CA GLY A 454 -17.08 -20.16 -19.18
C GLY A 454 -15.95 -19.82 -18.21
N GLU A 455 -16.03 -20.24 -16.95
CA GLU A 455 -14.97 -20.08 -15.96
C GLU A 455 -13.75 -20.97 -16.27
N VAL A 456 -13.97 -22.22 -16.65
CA VAL A 456 -12.91 -23.14 -17.10
C VAL A 456 -12.17 -22.60 -18.33
N ILE A 457 -12.89 -22.02 -19.31
CA ILE A 457 -12.28 -21.40 -20.49
C ILE A 457 -11.42 -20.18 -20.09
N LYS A 458 -11.91 -19.31 -19.20
CA LYS A 458 -11.13 -18.17 -18.69
C LYS A 458 -9.88 -18.62 -17.96
N GLY A 459 -9.97 -19.65 -17.10
CA GLY A 459 -8.82 -20.25 -16.44
C GLY A 459 -7.81 -20.83 -17.43
N GLY A 460 -8.29 -21.57 -18.44
CA GLY A 460 -7.45 -22.12 -19.51
C GLY A 460 -6.77 -21.05 -20.36
N GLN A 461 -7.44 -19.93 -20.64
CA GLN A 461 -6.85 -18.77 -21.33
C GLN A 461 -5.73 -18.13 -20.50
N LEU A 462 -5.93 -17.96 -19.19
CA LEU A 462 -4.90 -17.41 -18.29
C LEU A 462 -3.68 -18.32 -18.20
N GLU A 463 -3.85 -19.64 -18.10
CA GLU A 463 -2.72 -20.58 -18.12
C GLU A 463 -2.03 -20.62 -19.47
N LEU A 464 -2.76 -20.52 -20.59
CA LEU A 464 -2.15 -20.45 -21.93
C LEU A 464 -1.31 -19.18 -22.09
N MET A 465 -1.81 -18.02 -21.64
CA MET A 465 -1.02 -16.77 -21.64
C MET A 465 0.24 -16.89 -20.77
N ARG A 466 0.16 -17.54 -19.59
CA ARG A 466 1.34 -17.82 -18.75
C ARG A 466 2.38 -18.69 -19.47
N ARG A 467 1.96 -19.76 -20.15
CA ARG A 467 2.86 -20.61 -20.95
C ARG A 467 3.47 -19.85 -22.15
N ASP A 468 2.72 -18.96 -22.79
CA ASP A 468 3.22 -18.11 -23.89
C ASP A 468 4.28 -17.10 -23.41
N ASP A 469 4.09 -16.52 -22.22
CA ASP A 469 5.07 -15.61 -21.62
C ASP A 469 6.31 -16.35 -21.08
N GLU A 470 6.16 -17.54 -20.49
CA GLU A 470 7.28 -18.44 -20.19
C GLU A 470 8.08 -18.79 -21.47
N ALA A 471 7.38 -19.16 -22.55
CA ALA A 471 8.02 -19.44 -23.84
C ALA A 471 8.68 -18.19 -24.46
N ARG A 472 8.15 -16.99 -24.20
CA ARG A 472 8.76 -15.71 -24.62
C ARG A 472 10.05 -15.45 -23.85
N LEU A 473 10.05 -15.65 -22.53
CA LEU A 473 11.24 -15.49 -21.68
C LEU A 473 12.35 -16.47 -22.08
N LEU A 474 12.04 -17.75 -22.26
CA LEU A 474 13.00 -18.76 -22.71
C LEU A 474 13.62 -18.42 -24.07
N ARG A 475 12.84 -17.85 -25.02
CA ARG A 475 13.40 -17.38 -26.31
C ARG A 475 14.36 -16.20 -26.16
N LEU A 476 14.10 -15.28 -25.21
CA LEU A 476 15.01 -14.17 -24.92
C LEU A 476 16.32 -14.67 -24.29
N GLU A 477 16.22 -15.62 -23.35
CA GLU A 477 17.35 -16.24 -22.66
C GLU A 477 18.24 -17.03 -23.63
N VAL A 478 17.64 -17.85 -24.52
CA VAL A 478 18.37 -18.49 -25.64
C VAL A 478 19.07 -17.44 -26.52
N GLY A 479 18.37 -16.35 -26.89
CA GLY A 479 18.95 -15.29 -27.69
C GLY A 479 20.07 -14.50 -26.99
N GLU A 480 20.16 -14.52 -25.66
CA GLU A 480 21.27 -13.96 -24.87
C GLU A 480 22.43 -14.94 -24.73
N LEU A 481 22.15 -16.23 -24.55
CA LEU A 481 23.15 -17.29 -24.59
C LEU A 481 23.83 -17.37 -25.96
N ASP A 482 23.09 -17.25 -27.07
CA ASP A 482 23.66 -17.17 -28.42
C ASP A 482 24.55 -15.94 -28.61
N ARG A 483 24.14 -14.78 -28.04
CA ARG A 483 24.95 -13.55 -28.06
C ARG A 483 26.25 -13.72 -27.25
N SER A 484 26.19 -14.27 -26.05
CA SER A 484 27.38 -14.48 -25.20
C SER A 484 28.31 -15.54 -25.79
N LEU A 485 27.79 -16.63 -26.35
CA LEU A 485 28.56 -17.60 -27.15
C LEU A 485 29.21 -16.93 -28.36
N GLY A 486 28.50 -16.03 -29.05
CA GLY A 486 29.02 -15.26 -30.17
C GLY A 486 30.22 -14.37 -29.79
N VAL A 487 30.15 -13.70 -28.63
CA VAL A 487 31.28 -12.91 -28.09
C VAL A 487 32.43 -13.81 -27.68
N THR A 488 32.17 -14.88 -26.90
CA THR A 488 33.20 -15.82 -26.45
C THR A 488 33.93 -16.47 -27.63
N ARG A 489 33.22 -16.89 -28.67
CA ARG A 489 33.82 -17.45 -29.91
C ARG A 489 34.73 -16.46 -30.64
N ARG A 490 34.51 -15.14 -30.51
CA ARG A 490 35.40 -14.10 -31.07
C ARG A 490 36.64 -13.85 -30.20
N LEU A 491 36.57 -14.15 -28.90
CA LEU A 491 37.68 -14.02 -27.95
C LEU A 491 38.58 -15.26 -27.87
N VAL A 492 38.07 -16.46 -28.21
CA VAL A 492 38.86 -17.70 -28.24
C VAL A 492 40.15 -17.57 -29.09
N PRO A 493 40.14 -16.98 -30.31
CA PRO A 493 41.36 -16.81 -31.10
C PRO A 493 42.42 -15.88 -30.49
N SER A 494 42.08 -14.99 -29.55
CA SER A 494 43.07 -14.15 -28.87
C SER A 494 43.77 -14.84 -27.70
N VAL A 495 43.25 -15.95 -27.17
CA VAL A 495 43.88 -16.65 -26.04
C VAL A 495 45.27 -17.19 -26.39
N PRO A 496 45.48 -17.90 -27.53
CA PRO A 496 46.83 -18.35 -27.90
C PRO A 496 47.82 -17.23 -28.18
N LEU A 497 47.34 -16.05 -28.63
CA LEU A 497 48.19 -14.87 -28.85
C LEU A 497 48.67 -14.31 -27.50
N LEU A 498 47.76 -14.17 -26.54
CA LEU A 498 48.09 -13.76 -25.18
C LEU A 498 49.04 -14.76 -24.49
N ASP A 499 48.88 -16.07 -24.71
CA ASP A 499 49.82 -17.08 -24.22
C ASP A 499 51.22 -16.91 -24.84
N THR A 500 51.33 -16.60 -26.15
CA THR A 500 52.63 -16.30 -26.77
C THR A 500 53.25 -15.00 -26.25
N ASP A 501 52.44 -13.97 -26.00
CA ASP A 501 52.90 -12.70 -25.45
C ASP A 501 53.40 -12.88 -24.01
N VAL A 502 52.66 -13.61 -23.17
CA VAL A 502 53.07 -13.97 -21.79
C VAL A 502 54.37 -14.77 -21.80
N ALA A 503 54.51 -15.76 -22.68
CA ALA A 503 55.76 -16.53 -22.81
C ALA A 503 56.94 -15.64 -23.25
N SER A 504 56.72 -14.67 -24.14
CA SER A 504 57.74 -13.72 -24.58
C SER A 504 58.17 -12.78 -23.44
N LEU A 505 57.21 -12.25 -22.68
CA LEU A 505 57.46 -11.36 -21.54
C LEU A 505 58.16 -12.10 -20.39
N GLN A 506 57.79 -13.35 -20.12
CA GLN A 506 58.50 -14.21 -19.16
C GLN A 506 59.95 -14.45 -19.56
N LYS A 507 60.21 -14.67 -20.87
CA LYS A 507 61.56 -14.82 -21.39
C LYS A 507 62.37 -13.53 -21.24
N SER A 508 61.83 -12.37 -21.64
CA SER A 508 62.52 -11.08 -21.49
C SER A 508 62.75 -10.70 -20.02
N LEU A 509 61.81 -11.03 -19.12
CA LEU A 509 61.99 -10.88 -17.67
C LEU A 509 63.15 -11.75 -17.15
N PHE A 510 63.26 -12.99 -17.62
CA PHE A 510 64.35 -13.90 -17.25
C PHE A 510 65.71 -13.40 -17.78
N GLU A 511 65.76 -12.93 -19.04
CA GLU A 511 66.96 -12.35 -19.64
C GLU A 511 67.40 -11.09 -18.87
N ALA A 512 66.49 -10.15 -18.59
CA ALA A 512 66.78 -8.94 -17.81
C ALA A 512 67.22 -9.24 -16.37
N ARG A 513 66.64 -10.25 -15.71
CA ARG A 513 67.12 -10.72 -14.39
C ARG A 513 68.54 -11.28 -14.47
N ARG A 514 68.83 -12.11 -15.48
CA ARG A 514 70.16 -12.69 -15.68
C ARG A 514 71.23 -11.63 -15.99
N GLU A 515 70.85 -10.59 -16.74
CA GLU A 515 71.72 -9.43 -16.98
C GLU A 515 71.94 -8.60 -15.72
N ALA A 516 70.88 -8.34 -14.92
CA ALA A 516 71.02 -7.66 -13.63
C ALA A 516 71.91 -8.43 -12.65
N GLU A 517 71.75 -9.76 -12.54
CA GLU A 517 72.62 -10.63 -11.76
C GLU A 517 74.07 -10.60 -12.25
N ALA A 518 74.29 -10.69 -13.57
CA ALA A 518 75.63 -10.61 -14.16
C ALA A 518 76.30 -9.24 -13.92
N LEU A 519 75.53 -8.15 -13.98
CA LEU A 519 76.00 -6.80 -13.67
C LEU A 519 76.28 -6.59 -12.19
N SER A 520 75.48 -7.20 -11.29
CA SER A 520 75.76 -7.22 -9.84
C SER A 520 77.04 -7.99 -9.53
N LEU A 521 77.21 -9.18 -10.12
CA LEU A 521 78.43 -9.96 -9.95
C LEU A 521 79.66 -9.21 -10.51
N ALA A 522 79.53 -8.51 -11.64
CA ALA A 522 80.58 -7.68 -12.22
C ALA A 522 80.86 -6.38 -11.43
N LEU A 523 79.90 -5.91 -10.64
CA LEU A 523 80.04 -4.82 -9.66
C LEU A 523 80.77 -5.27 -8.40
N GLU A 524 80.44 -6.46 -7.89
CA GLU A 524 80.95 -7.03 -6.64
C GLU A 524 82.38 -7.61 -6.77
N ASN A 525 82.86 -7.84 -8.01
CA ASN A 525 84.19 -8.36 -8.30
C ASN A 525 85.32 -7.34 -7.99
N PRO A 526 86.15 -7.53 -6.93
CA PRO A 526 87.14 -6.54 -6.50
C PRO A 526 88.31 -6.35 -7.48
N SER A 527 88.54 -7.33 -8.36
CA SER A 527 89.63 -7.33 -9.35
C SER A 527 89.42 -6.33 -10.51
N ASN A 528 88.26 -5.67 -10.60
CA ASN A 528 87.92 -4.80 -11.72
C ASN A 528 88.51 -3.37 -11.57
N GLN A 529 89.82 -3.25 -11.88
CA GLN A 529 90.62 -2.02 -11.75
C GLN A 529 90.09 -0.81 -12.55
N SER A 530 89.17 -1.01 -13.50
CA SER A 530 88.60 0.07 -14.31
C SER A 530 87.61 0.97 -13.56
N ARG A 531 87.14 0.53 -12.38
CA ARG A 531 85.92 1.08 -11.75
C ARG A 531 86.05 1.48 -10.27
N TRP A 532 87.17 1.14 -9.62
CA TRP A 532 87.53 1.71 -8.32
C TRP A 532 88.77 2.61 -8.45
N ARG A 533 88.70 3.78 -7.83
CA ARG A 533 89.84 4.70 -7.69
C ARG A 533 90.40 4.51 -6.28
N LEU A 534 91.73 4.41 -6.15
CA LEU A 534 92.36 4.55 -4.84
C LEU A 534 92.09 5.98 -4.34
N LEU A 535 91.23 6.11 -3.34
CA LEU A 535 90.89 7.41 -2.75
C LEU A 535 92.05 7.85 -1.87
N GLU A 536 92.65 8.99 -2.20
CA GLU A 536 93.69 9.59 -1.37
C GLU A 536 93.07 10.17 -0.09
N GLY A 537 93.59 9.73 1.04
CA GLY A 537 93.22 10.16 2.38
C GLY A 537 94.07 9.43 3.41
N LYS A 538 94.35 10.07 4.54
CA LYS A 538 94.94 9.34 5.67
C LYS A 538 93.91 8.32 6.17
N ILE A 539 94.39 7.13 6.52
CA ILE A 539 93.58 6.17 7.27
C ILE A 539 93.31 6.83 8.63
N PRO A 540 92.05 7.10 8.99
CA PRO A 540 91.75 7.77 10.25
C PRO A 540 92.16 6.89 11.42
N ASP A 541 92.79 7.50 12.42
CA ASP A 541 93.25 6.78 13.59
C ASP A 541 92.07 6.20 14.39
N ARG A 542 92.33 5.16 15.20
CA ARG A 542 91.28 4.47 15.97
C ARG A 542 90.47 5.44 16.84
N GLU A 543 91.10 6.50 17.34
CA GLU A 543 90.47 7.56 18.11
C GLU A 543 89.54 8.43 17.25
N GLU A 544 89.99 8.87 16.06
CA GLU A 544 89.15 9.62 15.10
C GLU A 544 87.92 8.81 14.64
N LEU A 545 88.11 7.51 14.39
CA LEU A 545 87.00 6.60 14.09
C LEU A 545 86.05 6.46 15.27
N SER A 546 86.55 6.34 16.50
CA SER A 546 85.71 6.24 17.70
C SER A 546 84.89 7.51 17.96
N ALA A 547 85.50 8.70 17.82
CA ALA A 547 84.80 9.97 17.92
C ALA A 547 83.72 10.14 16.83
N LYS A 548 84.02 9.66 15.61
CA LYS A 548 83.05 9.70 14.51
C LYS A 548 81.92 8.68 14.67
N ILE A 549 82.19 7.54 15.30
CA ILE A 549 81.16 6.57 15.70
C ILE A 549 80.26 7.19 16.78
N GLN A 550 80.83 7.77 17.84
CA GLN A 550 80.03 8.47 18.88
C GLN A 550 79.15 9.57 18.29
N ALA A 551 79.70 10.45 17.44
CA ALA A 551 78.91 11.50 16.79
C ALA A 551 77.82 10.97 15.83
N LEU A 552 77.99 9.76 15.28
CA LEU A 552 76.94 9.08 14.49
C LEU A 552 75.93 8.34 15.38
N GLU A 553 76.34 7.83 16.55
CA GLU A 553 75.48 7.19 17.54
C GLU A 553 74.57 8.20 18.25
N GLU A 554 75.11 9.37 18.66
CA GLU A 554 74.32 10.51 19.15
C GLU A 554 73.29 10.93 18.09
N ARG A 555 73.75 11.20 16.86
CA ARG A 555 72.87 11.63 15.76
C ARG A 555 71.86 10.56 15.32
N LEU A 556 72.15 9.29 15.58
CA LEU A 556 71.20 8.18 15.41
C LEU A 556 70.18 8.15 16.56
N ASN A 557 70.60 8.44 17.79
CA ASN A 557 69.71 8.54 18.95
C ASN A 557 68.77 9.75 18.83
N ASP A 558 69.25 10.93 18.43
CA ASP A 558 68.42 12.09 18.07
C ASP A 558 67.32 11.70 17.06
N LYS A 559 67.67 10.85 16.09
CA LYS A 559 66.74 10.37 15.06
C LYS A 559 65.77 9.31 15.56
N LYS A 560 66.14 8.50 16.56
CA LYS A 560 65.22 7.58 17.25
C LYS A 560 64.26 8.35 18.15
N GLU A 561 64.71 9.38 18.86
CA GLU A 561 63.84 10.24 19.67
C GLU A 561 62.81 10.96 18.77
N GLN A 562 63.25 11.57 17.67
CA GLN A 562 62.36 12.17 16.67
C GLN A 562 61.43 11.15 15.97
N LEU A 563 61.77 9.86 15.98
CA LEU A 563 60.89 8.79 15.47
C LEU A 563 59.83 8.45 16.52
N LEU A 564 60.23 8.24 17.78
CA LEU A 564 59.35 7.99 18.92
C LEU A 564 58.33 9.11 19.11
N GLU A 565 58.74 10.38 19.02
CA GLU A 565 57.82 11.53 19.04
C GLU A 565 56.75 11.43 17.94
N LYS A 566 57.15 11.05 16.73
CA LYS A 566 56.24 10.92 15.58
C LYS A 566 55.32 9.71 15.69
N GLU A 567 55.81 8.61 16.25
CA GLU A 567 54.99 7.42 16.54
C GLU A 567 53.93 7.76 17.58
N LEU A 568 54.29 8.49 18.65
CA LEU A 568 53.36 8.94 19.70
C LEU A 568 52.30 9.90 19.16
N ILE A 569 52.69 10.86 18.29
CA ILE A 569 51.76 11.73 17.56
C ILE A 569 50.84 10.91 16.64
N LEU A 570 51.36 9.87 15.97
CA LEU A 570 50.57 9.01 15.08
C LEU A 570 49.56 8.16 15.86
N GLU A 571 49.93 7.66 17.05
CA GLU A 571 49.01 7.00 17.99
C GLU A 571 47.91 7.95 18.49
N GLU A 572 48.24 9.20 18.85
CA GLU A 572 47.23 10.19 19.22
C GLU A 572 46.27 10.52 18.06
N ILE A 573 46.81 10.75 16.85
CA ILE A 573 46.02 11.03 15.65
C ILE A 573 45.13 9.85 15.28
N THR A 574 45.63 8.61 15.34
CA THR A 574 44.81 7.42 15.07
C THR A 574 43.76 7.19 16.15
N SER A 575 44.06 7.46 17.43
CA SER A 575 43.09 7.45 18.53
C SER A 575 41.97 8.49 18.31
N LEU A 576 42.32 9.72 17.95
CA LEU A 576 41.36 10.78 17.59
C LEU A 576 40.51 10.41 16.37
N SER A 577 41.14 9.92 15.30
CA SER A 577 40.46 9.49 14.07
C SER A 577 39.48 8.34 14.33
N ASN A 578 39.87 7.36 15.17
CA ASN A 578 38.97 6.27 15.57
C ASN A 578 37.81 6.75 16.44
N LYS A 579 38.02 7.71 17.35
CA LYS A 579 36.94 8.35 18.14
C LYS A 579 35.95 9.09 17.23
N LEU A 580 36.45 9.90 16.28
CA LEU A 580 35.61 10.59 15.30
C LEU A 580 34.85 9.60 14.40
N ARG A 581 35.45 8.47 14.02
CA ARG A 581 34.76 7.39 13.29
C ARG A 581 33.67 6.73 14.12
N MET A 582 33.87 6.50 15.42
CA MET A 582 32.82 5.96 16.29
C MET A 582 31.67 6.96 16.45
N GLN A 583 31.96 8.24 16.71
CA GLN A 583 30.93 9.30 16.77
C GLN A 583 30.15 9.42 15.45
N ALA A 584 30.83 9.31 14.30
CA ALA A 584 30.19 9.30 12.99
C ALA A 584 29.39 8.00 12.71
N ALA A 585 29.68 6.89 13.40
CA ALA A 585 28.91 5.66 13.32
C ALA A 585 27.68 5.68 14.25
N GLU A 586 27.82 6.22 15.46
CA GLU A 586 26.74 6.46 16.42
C GLU A 586 25.72 7.45 15.83
N GLY A 587 26.17 8.58 15.28
CA GLY A 587 25.29 9.55 14.62
C GLY A 587 24.53 9.00 13.41
N ARG A 588 24.99 7.91 12.78
CA ARG A 588 24.21 7.23 11.72
C ARG A 588 22.96 6.56 12.28
N ALA A 589 23.00 6.00 13.51
CA ALA A 589 21.83 5.42 14.15
C ALA A 589 20.77 6.51 14.41
N ASP A 590 21.18 7.65 14.97
CA ASP A 590 20.28 8.79 15.21
C ASP A 590 19.65 9.32 13.90
N THR A 591 20.43 9.44 12.82
CA THR A 591 19.88 9.85 11.51
C THR A 591 18.92 8.81 10.91
N LEU A 592 19.11 7.52 11.21
CA LEU A 592 18.21 6.45 10.77
C LEU A 592 16.89 6.48 11.54
N GLU A 593 16.93 6.68 12.87
CA GLU A 593 15.72 6.91 13.68
C GLU A 593 14.95 8.15 13.19
N LEU A 594 15.66 9.25 12.93
CA LEU A 594 15.04 10.47 12.40
C LEU A 594 14.37 10.21 11.04
N ALA A 595 15.02 9.47 10.14
CA ALA A 595 14.45 9.09 8.85
C ALA A 595 13.23 8.16 8.98
N GLN A 596 13.21 7.26 9.97
CA GLN A 596 12.04 6.43 10.28
C GLN A 596 10.87 7.30 10.76
N ARG A 597 11.08 8.19 11.74
CA ARG A 597 10.03 9.11 12.24
C ARG A 597 9.50 10.04 11.14
N VAL A 598 10.36 10.53 10.24
CA VAL A 598 9.93 11.32 9.07
C VAL A 598 9.05 10.50 8.12
N ASN A 599 9.36 9.21 7.89
CA ASN A 599 8.51 8.33 7.07
C ASN A 599 7.17 8.01 7.74
N GLU A 600 7.15 7.82 9.06
CA GLU A 600 5.93 7.66 9.85
C GLU A 600 5.02 8.89 9.71
N TYR A 601 5.55 10.09 9.97
CA TYR A 601 4.80 11.35 9.77
C TYR A 601 4.34 11.55 8.31
N GLN A 602 5.11 11.14 7.31
CA GLN A 602 4.64 11.16 5.91
C GLN A 602 3.48 10.18 5.66
N SER A 603 3.49 9.01 6.31
CA SER A 603 2.41 8.03 6.22
C SER A 603 1.14 8.55 6.88
N GLU A 604 1.25 9.11 8.08
CA GLU A 604 0.17 9.78 8.81
C GLU A 604 -0.40 10.95 8.01
N LEU A 605 0.47 11.83 7.49
CA LEU A 605 0.07 12.96 6.66
C LEU A 605 -0.72 12.49 5.43
N ARG A 606 -0.25 11.45 4.72
CA ARG A 606 -1.00 10.87 3.58
C ARG A 606 -2.34 10.27 4.02
N ALA A 607 -2.44 9.67 5.21
CA ALA A 607 -3.69 9.15 5.76
C ALA A 607 -4.68 10.29 6.11
N VAL A 608 -4.19 11.37 6.73
CA VAL A 608 -4.98 12.58 7.01
C VAL A 608 -5.40 13.27 5.71
N THR A 609 -4.53 13.40 4.71
CA THR A 609 -4.89 13.94 3.38
C THR A 609 -5.99 13.10 2.71
N ARG A 610 -5.94 11.77 2.80
CA ARG A 610 -7.05 10.91 2.30
C ARG A 610 -8.36 11.17 3.06
N LYS A 611 -8.33 11.33 4.39
CA LYS A 611 -9.51 11.72 5.17
C LYS A 611 -10.05 13.09 4.76
N ILE A 612 -9.18 14.08 4.55
CA ILE A 612 -9.56 15.41 4.06
C ILE A 612 -10.20 15.31 2.67
N MET A 613 -9.63 14.55 1.73
CA MET A 613 -10.22 14.37 0.40
C MET A 613 -11.61 13.70 0.48
N ALA A 614 -11.78 12.72 1.38
CA ALA A 614 -13.09 12.12 1.63
C ALA A 614 -14.09 13.15 2.17
N THR A 615 -13.76 13.89 3.23
CA THR A 615 -14.67 14.91 3.81
C THR A 615 -14.94 16.07 2.86
N VAL A 616 -13.99 16.46 2.01
CA VAL A 616 -14.21 17.44 0.93
C VAL A 616 -15.15 16.89 -0.13
N SER A 617 -15.06 15.60 -0.49
CA SER A 617 -16.01 14.97 -1.41
C SER A 617 -17.42 14.84 -0.82
N GLU A 618 -17.54 14.50 0.47
CA GLU A 618 -18.81 14.51 1.22
C GLU A 618 -19.41 15.92 1.26
N LEU A 619 -18.62 16.93 1.62
CA LEU A 619 -19.03 18.33 1.61
C LEU A 619 -19.50 18.78 0.22
N SER A 620 -18.82 18.32 -0.84
CA SER A 620 -19.20 18.62 -2.23
C SER A 620 -20.55 17.98 -2.61
N MET A 621 -20.82 16.75 -2.14
CA MET A 621 -22.14 16.12 -2.27
C MET A 621 -23.22 16.85 -1.47
N TYR A 622 -22.93 17.31 -0.25
CA TYR A 622 -23.87 18.10 0.54
C TYR A 622 -24.15 19.46 -0.11
N GLN A 623 -23.13 20.14 -0.65
CA GLN A 623 -23.29 21.38 -1.41
C GLN A 623 -24.16 21.18 -2.66
N ALA A 624 -23.88 20.14 -3.45
CA ALA A 624 -24.70 19.79 -4.62
C ALA A 624 -26.15 19.44 -4.24
N SER A 625 -26.37 18.81 -3.09
CA SER A 625 -27.71 18.50 -2.57
C SER A 625 -28.44 19.76 -2.09
N ALA A 626 -27.74 20.67 -1.40
CA ALA A 626 -28.29 21.96 -0.98
C ALA A 626 -28.65 22.85 -2.18
N LEU A 627 -27.84 22.85 -3.24
CA LEU A 627 -28.14 23.56 -4.49
C LEU A 627 -29.39 23.00 -5.19
N LYS A 628 -29.56 21.67 -5.23
CA LYS A 628 -30.78 21.04 -5.77
C LYS A 628 -32.02 21.42 -4.96
N LEU A 629 -31.97 21.29 -3.63
CA LEU A 629 -33.07 21.69 -2.76
C LEU A 629 -33.37 23.20 -2.84
N GLY A 630 -32.36 24.02 -3.08
CA GLY A 630 -32.52 25.45 -3.39
C GLY A 630 -33.27 25.69 -4.69
N ALA A 631 -32.89 24.99 -5.77
CA ALA A 631 -33.59 25.08 -7.06
C ALA A 631 -35.04 24.54 -6.99
N GLU A 632 -35.27 23.42 -6.30
CA GLU A 632 -36.62 22.89 -6.04
C GLU A 632 -37.47 23.88 -5.23
N ARG A 633 -36.88 24.56 -4.25
CA ARG A 633 -37.54 25.63 -3.50
C ARG A 633 -37.89 26.82 -4.40
N GLU A 634 -36.96 27.30 -5.23
CA GLU A 634 -37.21 28.40 -6.17
C GLU A 634 -38.28 28.04 -7.21
N GLU A 635 -38.27 26.81 -7.74
CA GLU A 635 -39.30 26.30 -8.64
C GLU A 635 -40.67 26.29 -7.95
N LEU A 636 -40.77 25.76 -6.73
CA LEU A 636 -42.01 25.77 -5.94
C LEU A 636 -42.47 27.18 -5.53
N GLU A 637 -41.56 28.09 -5.18
CA GLU A 637 -41.88 29.50 -4.91
C GLU A 637 -42.40 30.21 -6.17
N SER A 638 -41.82 29.93 -7.33
CA SER A 638 -42.30 30.45 -8.61
C SER A 638 -43.68 29.88 -8.99
N ALA A 639 -43.89 28.59 -8.80
CA ALA A 639 -45.17 27.93 -9.05
C ALA A 639 -46.27 28.44 -8.10
N LEU A 640 -45.93 28.68 -6.83
CA LEU A 640 -46.81 29.27 -5.84
C LEU A 640 -47.13 30.74 -6.19
N SER A 641 -46.15 31.52 -6.63
CA SER A 641 -46.37 32.90 -7.10
C SER A 641 -47.32 32.94 -8.31
N VAL A 642 -47.12 32.08 -9.30
CA VAL A 642 -48.04 31.96 -10.46
C VAL A 642 -49.43 31.49 -10.02
N ALA A 643 -49.52 30.53 -9.08
CA ALA A 643 -50.80 30.07 -8.54
C ALA A 643 -51.54 31.17 -7.76
N SER A 644 -50.82 32.02 -7.01
CA SER A 644 -51.36 33.20 -6.33
C SER A 644 -51.87 34.24 -7.33
N GLN A 645 -51.10 34.56 -8.38
CA GLN A 645 -51.53 35.50 -9.43
C GLN A 645 -52.78 35.00 -10.16
N ARG A 646 -52.89 33.70 -10.43
CA ARG A 646 -54.11 33.09 -11.01
C ARG A 646 -55.30 33.20 -10.07
N LEU A 647 -55.10 32.93 -8.77
CA LEU A 647 -56.13 33.08 -7.75
C LEU A 647 -56.63 34.54 -7.65
N GLU A 648 -55.72 35.51 -7.69
CA GLU A 648 -56.05 36.95 -7.72
C GLU A 648 -56.82 37.35 -8.99
N ALA A 649 -56.50 36.73 -10.14
CA ALA A 649 -57.24 36.89 -11.39
C ALA A 649 -58.61 36.17 -11.41
N GLY A 650 -58.95 35.40 -10.36
CA GLY A 650 -60.18 34.60 -10.28
C GLY A 650 -60.14 33.28 -11.05
N GLU A 651 -58.95 32.86 -11.53
CA GLU A 651 -58.71 31.59 -12.20
C GLU A 651 -58.31 30.48 -11.21
N PRO A 652 -58.47 29.18 -11.57
CA PRO A 652 -58.00 28.08 -10.73
C PRO A 652 -56.48 28.16 -10.46
N PRO A 653 -56.02 28.06 -9.19
CA PRO A 653 -54.60 28.24 -8.84
C PRO A 653 -53.66 27.25 -9.55
N THR A 654 -54.11 26.00 -9.71
CA THR A 654 -53.39 24.95 -10.43
C THR A 654 -54.34 24.16 -11.32
N GLY A 655 -53.81 23.53 -12.37
CA GLY A 655 -54.62 22.66 -13.24
C GLY A 655 -55.18 21.43 -12.54
N ASP A 656 -54.59 21.01 -11.42
CA ASP A 656 -55.18 19.98 -10.55
C ASP A 656 -56.34 20.52 -9.71
N ALA A 657 -56.23 21.73 -9.14
CA ALA A 657 -57.35 22.37 -8.46
C ALA A 657 -58.57 22.56 -9.39
N GLU A 658 -58.34 22.88 -10.67
CA GLU A 658 -59.38 22.90 -11.70
C GLU A 658 -60.02 21.50 -11.90
N ARG A 659 -59.20 20.46 -12.06
CA ARG A 659 -59.67 19.06 -12.20
C ARG A 659 -60.49 18.61 -10.98
N GLU A 660 -60.09 19.00 -9.77
CA GLU A 660 -60.81 18.67 -8.54
C GLU A 660 -62.09 19.48 -8.37
N TRP A 661 -62.10 20.76 -8.74
CA TRP A 661 -63.33 21.56 -8.80
C TRP A 661 -64.35 20.93 -9.75
N TYR A 662 -63.94 20.51 -10.96
CA TYR A 662 -64.82 19.77 -11.88
C TYR A 662 -65.25 18.39 -11.36
N ARG A 663 -64.55 17.80 -10.38
CA ARG A 663 -64.97 16.56 -9.70
C ARG A 663 -66.06 16.89 -8.68
N MET A 664 -65.80 17.86 -7.81
CA MET A 664 -66.72 18.31 -6.75
C MET A 664 -68.01 18.91 -7.32
N GLU A 665 -67.96 19.67 -8.41
CA GLU A 665 -69.15 20.24 -9.05
C GLU A 665 -70.03 19.17 -9.71
N ARG A 666 -69.43 18.06 -10.18
CA ARG A 666 -70.18 16.87 -10.63
C ARG A 666 -70.85 16.16 -9.47
N GLU A 667 -70.13 15.95 -8.36
CA GLU A 667 -70.68 15.35 -7.14
C GLU A 667 -71.79 16.20 -6.51
N ARG A 668 -71.64 17.54 -6.49
CA ARG A 668 -72.68 18.46 -6.03
C ARG A 668 -73.96 18.33 -6.83
N LYS A 669 -73.86 18.21 -8.16
CA LYS A 669 -75.01 18.01 -9.05
C LYS A 669 -75.71 16.66 -8.82
N THR A 670 -74.96 15.57 -8.63
CA THR A 670 -75.56 14.26 -8.34
C THR A 670 -76.17 14.19 -6.93
N VAL A 671 -75.58 14.84 -5.93
CA VAL A 671 -76.16 14.96 -4.58
C VAL A 671 -77.42 15.84 -4.61
N GLY A 672 -77.42 16.91 -5.40
CA GLY A 672 -78.59 17.78 -5.63
C GLY A 672 -79.78 17.01 -6.20
N SER A 673 -79.59 16.28 -7.31
CA SER A 673 -80.66 15.47 -7.91
C SER A 673 -81.16 14.40 -6.94
N LEU A 674 -80.26 13.71 -6.22
CA LEU A 674 -80.64 12.72 -5.20
C LEU A 674 -81.43 13.35 -4.03
N ALA A 675 -81.17 14.61 -3.68
CA ALA A 675 -81.93 15.32 -2.65
C ALA A 675 -83.32 15.77 -3.13
N GLU A 676 -83.44 16.16 -4.40
CA GLU A 676 -84.73 16.45 -5.06
C GLU A 676 -85.59 15.19 -5.19
N ASP A 677 -85.01 14.09 -5.69
CA ASP A 677 -85.64 12.76 -5.72
C ASP A 677 -86.13 12.35 -4.33
N ARG A 678 -85.30 12.54 -3.30
CA ARG A 678 -85.64 12.17 -1.91
C ARG A 678 -86.74 13.06 -1.31
N ARG A 679 -86.81 14.36 -1.69
CA ARG A 679 -87.93 15.24 -1.32
C ARG A 679 -89.22 14.82 -2.03
N ALA A 680 -89.16 14.50 -3.32
CA ALA A 680 -90.30 13.99 -4.09
C ALA A 680 -90.83 12.67 -3.51
N ILE A 681 -89.94 11.75 -3.12
CA ILE A 681 -90.28 10.49 -2.44
C ILE A 681 -90.90 10.75 -1.06
N SER A 682 -90.38 11.71 -0.28
CA SER A 682 -90.98 12.09 1.02
C SER A 682 -92.41 12.62 0.84
N ALA A 683 -92.61 13.59 -0.05
CA ALA A 683 -93.94 14.13 -0.34
C ALA A 683 -94.92 13.05 -0.86
N ALA A 684 -94.43 12.08 -1.63
CA ALA A 684 -95.22 10.95 -2.09
C ALA A 684 -95.48 9.88 -1.00
N MET A 685 -94.69 9.85 0.08
CA MET A 685 -94.93 9.02 1.27
C MET A 685 -95.90 9.68 2.25
N ASP A 686 -95.73 10.98 2.53
CA ASP A 686 -96.61 11.73 3.44
C ASP A 686 -98.06 11.76 2.92
N ALA A 687 -98.25 11.85 1.59
CA ALA A 687 -99.55 11.69 0.93
C ALA A 687 -100.16 10.28 1.03
N ARG A 688 -99.44 9.29 1.55
CA ARG A 688 -99.78 7.86 1.51
C ARG A 688 -99.97 7.20 2.87
N VAL A 689 -99.65 7.89 3.96
CA VAL A 689 -99.75 7.37 5.34
C VAL A 689 -101.13 7.65 5.97
N SER A 690 -101.98 8.46 5.34
CA SER A 690 -103.29 8.85 5.91
C SER A 690 -104.35 7.73 5.96
N GLU A 691 -104.20 6.64 5.22
CA GLU A 691 -105.22 5.57 5.16
C GLU A 691 -104.59 4.16 5.15
N VAL A 692 -104.79 3.43 6.25
CA VAL A 692 -105.28 2.03 6.34
C VAL A 692 -105.00 1.52 7.76
N GLN A 693 -106.06 1.26 8.53
CA GLN A 693 -106.00 0.53 9.79
C GLN A 693 -106.15 -0.98 9.52
N SER A 694 -105.42 -1.82 10.26
CA SER A 694 -105.42 -3.28 10.11
C SER A 694 -106.09 -3.96 11.31
N THR A 695 -107.07 -4.83 11.06
CA THR A 695 -107.91 -5.48 12.09
C THR A 695 -107.62 -6.99 12.20
N ALA A 696 -106.43 -7.35 12.68
CA ALA A 696 -106.03 -8.75 12.86
C ALA A 696 -105.18 -8.95 14.13
N ASP A 697 -105.59 -9.89 14.99
CA ASP A 697 -104.95 -10.12 16.29
C ASP A 697 -103.57 -10.81 16.18
N PRO A 698 -102.55 -10.35 16.93
CA PRO A 698 -101.20 -10.92 16.89
C PRO A 698 -101.05 -12.21 17.71
N ARG A 699 -100.08 -13.06 17.34
CA ARG A 699 -99.83 -14.35 18.01
C ARG A 699 -98.87 -14.21 19.22
N PRO A 700 -99.01 -15.04 20.28
CA PRO A 700 -98.39 -14.74 21.59
C PRO A 700 -96.85 -14.77 21.71
N ASN A 701 -96.10 -15.21 20.69
CA ASN A 701 -94.64 -15.35 20.74
C ASN A 701 -93.91 -14.50 19.68
N ALA A 702 -94.50 -13.38 19.25
CA ALA A 702 -93.82 -12.42 18.38
C ALA A 702 -93.00 -11.42 19.22
N TYR A 703 -91.67 -11.41 19.05
CA TYR A 703 -90.76 -10.48 19.73
C TYR A 703 -90.78 -9.09 19.04
N ILE A 704 -91.95 -8.45 19.01
CA ILE A 704 -92.24 -7.20 18.31
C ILE A 704 -92.86 -6.21 19.32
N PRO A 705 -92.17 -5.11 19.70
CA PRO A 705 -92.75 -4.07 20.53
C PRO A 705 -93.90 -3.35 19.81
N GLU A 706 -94.99 -3.08 20.52
CA GLU A 706 -96.31 -2.72 19.96
C GLU A 706 -96.33 -1.48 19.04
N ASN A 707 -95.36 -0.57 19.16
CA ASN A 707 -95.33 0.70 18.43
C ASN A 707 -94.63 0.65 17.06
N LEU A 708 -93.92 -0.43 16.72
CA LEU A 708 -93.17 -0.57 15.46
C LEU A 708 -93.30 -2.01 14.92
N GLY A 709 -94.17 -2.20 13.93
CA GLY A 709 -94.51 -3.50 13.33
C GLY A 709 -93.41 -4.14 12.47
N ILE A 710 -92.14 -4.03 12.85
CA ILE A 710 -90.97 -4.61 12.15
C ILE A 710 -90.00 -5.14 13.21
N PRO A 711 -89.47 -6.38 13.08
CA PRO A 711 -88.46 -6.92 13.99
C PRO A 711 -87.20 -6.05 14.02
N LYS A 712 -86.68 -5.82 15.24
CA LYS A 712 -85.48 -5.01 15.47
C LYS A 712 -84.26 -5.72 14.84
N PRO A 713 -83.55 -5.14 13.87
CA PRO A 713 -82.37 -5.78 13.30
C PRO A 713 -81.29 -5.92 14.38
N TYR A 714 -80.55 -7.03 14.35
CA TYR A 714 -79.37 -7.20 15.20
C TYR A 714 -78.40 -6.05 14.95
N GLY A 715 -77.84 -5.48 16.02
CA GLY A 715 -76.80 -4.46 15.93
C GLY A 715 -75.53 -4.98 15.24
N GLY A 716 -74.53 -4.13 15.04
CA GLY A 716 -73.33 -4.39 14.23
C GLY A 716 -72.45 -5.59 14.61
N PHE A 717 -72.83 -6.40 15.59
CA PHE A 717 -72.19 -7.65 15.98
C PHE A 717 -73.21 -8.80 15.98
N SER A 718 -73.27 -9.54 14.87
CA SER A 718 -74.01 -10.81 14.81
C SER A 718 -73.20 -11.92 15.51
N PRO A 719 -73.82 -12.85 16.26
CA PRO A 719 -73.11 -13.97 16.87
C PRO A 719 -72.44 -14.87 15.83
N PHE A 720 -71.12 -14.89 15.80
CA PHE A 720 -70.31 -15.73 14.90
C PHE A 720 -69.94 -17.04 15.60
N LYS A 721 -70.11 -18.18 14.91
CA LYS A 721 -69.68 -19.49 15.39
C LYS A 721 -68.36 -19.88 14.71
N PRO A 722 -67.23 -19.99 15.42
CA PRO A 722 -65.96 -20.39 14.83
C PRO A 722 -66.00 -21.82 14.25
N GLN A 723 -65.29 -22.04 13.16
CA GLN A 723 -64.98 -23.38 12.64
C GLN A 723 -63.57 -23.80 13.10
N GLU A 724 -63.37 -25.12 13.27
CA GLU A 724 -62.08 -25.69 13.68
C GLU A 724 -61.03 -25.60 12.56
N PRO A 725 -59.74 -25.36 12.89
CA PRO A 725 -58.69 -25.16 11.89
C PRO A 725 -58.24 -26.49 11.24
N GLY A 726 -58.20 -26.51 9.90
CA GLY A 726 -57.73 -27.66 9.13
C GLY A 726 -56.21 -27.88 9.19
N SER A 727 -55.79 -29.15 9.02
CA SER A 727 -54.43 -29.70 9.21
C SER A 727 -53.33 -29.17 8.26
N THR A 728 -53.53 -28.06 7.54
CA THR A 728 -52.60 -27.54 6.51
C THR A 728 -52.22 -26.07 6.70
N MET A 729 -51.88 -25.68 7.93
CA MET A 729 -51.13 -24.43 8.14
C MET A 729 -49.68 -24.58 7.66
N ARG A 730 -49.36 -23.94 6.53
CA ARG A 730 -47.98 -23.72 6.09
C ARG A 730 -47.28 -22.76 7.07
N HIS A 731 -46.28 -23.25 7.78
CA HIS A 731 -45.42 -22.41 8.62
C HIS A 731 -44.64 -21.40 7.76
N ILE A 732 -45.01 -20.12 7.83
CA ILE A 732 -44.23 -19.03 7.24
C ILE A 732 -43.01 -18.78 8.16
N ARG A 733 -41.83 -19.27 7.78
CA ARG A 733 -40.57 -18.85 8.40
C ARG A 733 -40.30 -17.38 8.03
N LYS A 734 -40.02 -16.54 9.02
CA LYS A 734 -39.49 -15.18 8.78
C LYS A 734 -38.06 -15.28 8.22
N PRO A 735 -37.66 -14.44 7.25
CA PRO A 735 -36.30 -14.43 6.74
C PRO A 735 -35.31 -13.91 7.80
N GLN A 736 -34.12 -14.50 7.87
CA GLN A 736 -32.99 -13.96 8.64
C GLN A 736 -32.26 -12.91 7.81
N PRO A 737 -31.89 -11.74 8.38
CA PRO A 737 -31.02 -10.78 7.69
C PRO A 737 -29.60 -11.35 7.57
N LYS A 738 -28.93 -11.09 6.44
CA LYS A 738 -27.50 -11.40 6.28
C LYS A 738 -26.66 -10.36 7.01
N GLU A 739 -25.60 -10.80 7.67
CA GLU A 739 -24.57 -9.92 8.20
C GLU A 739 -23.78 -9.27 7.05
N VAL A 740 -23.48 -7.98 7.21
CA VAL A 740 -22.62 -7.24 6.29
C VAL A 740 -21.19 -7.37 6.81
N VAL A 741 -20.33 -8.03 6.04
CA VAL A 741 -18.88 -8.00 6.26
C VAL A 741 -18.37 -6.65 5.76
N ILE A 742 -17.65 -5.92 6.62
CA ILE A 742 -16.95 -4.66 6.32
C ILE A 742 -15.56 -4.99 5.77
#